data_AF-A0A2R7M7X5-F1
#
_entry.id   AF-A0A2R7M7X5-F1
#
_cell.length_a   1.000
_cell.length_b   1.000
_cell.length_c   1.000
_cell.angle_alpha   90.00
_cell.angle_beta   90.00
_cell.angle_gamma   90.00
#
_symmetry.space_group_name_H-M   'P 1'
#
loop_
_entity.id
_entity.type
_entity.pdbx_description
1 polymer ?
#
loop_
_entity_poly.entity_id
_entity_poly.type
_entity_poly.pdbx_seq_one_letter_code
_entity_poly.pdbx_strand_id
1 'polypeptide(L)'
;MFLIASTEHAARTRRRVSWIATAAIGASLVLSGTAAVPAAMADTTATLSGVILGVGADETQRIVTWYSSADTAQTVQVAPTSTLVNGQFPASATTFSASGTANIASSGGFNRHATITGLAENTAYSYRVGSEGNWSSTSAFTTQSFEGDYDFLFFGDPQIGASGDLAKDQAGWQETMNVAVGANPHAELLVSGGDQVETANTEAQWNAFLAPDQLRQYPWVATIGNHDVGGKAYEQHLYTPNTDRSGAYYRKGSGSTGNESGGDYWFMYKDVLYIDLNSNSYATSQGGGGDEAHIAYVTDVVNKHGADAKYTVLVYHHAIYSPADHAKDADNKVRRVDFPTAFSKLGVDLVLQGHDHSYSRSYEIKNGAKANPDEKPGQDEVFEGPGGVVYVTANTASGSKYYDITAPDNSGTSGAGNGADPLNPANYWYNSVQNQEHVRSYVKVQVKKDQLVVQNIRSGTCDAPNAAVELKKVLWCGPENGAKPAEAVGTIQDEVTIHPNHGDGQDIQVDVPTGAPGEFGWTINGHNGLVDLGTAEEKNLQYFEATGQINPITVTDTRRSKAAWSVSASVGDFVDNGKTLKGSFLGWTPKVVTPGAGAVAGAAVGSGYDGGDGLAVSRVLGSAPAGHDRSAGVVGADLDLKVPNSIDKGSYRATLTLTALAG
;
A
#
# COMPACT_ATOMS: atom_id res chain seq x y z
N MET A 1 49.45 -4.81 48.32
CA MET A 1 50.87 -4.68 48.75
C MET A 1 51.51 -3.63 47.87
N PHE A 2 52.11 -2.60 48.47
CA PHE A 2 52.67 -1.37 47.87
C PHE A 2 53.76 -1.61 46.80
N LEU A 3 53.88 -0.75 45.78
CA LEU A 3 54.96 0.27 45.63
C LEU A 3 54.87 1.11 44.32
N ILE A 4 55.61 2.21 44.31
CA ILE A 4 55.50 3.47 43.54
C ILE A 4 56.72 3.67 42.58
N ALA A 5 56.60 4.62 41.63
CA ALA A 5 57.63 5.50 40.98
C ALA A 5 57.99 5.16 39.50
N SER A 6 57.68 6.05 38.53
CA SER A 6 58.43 7.24 37.99
C SER A 6 59.49 6.82 36.95
N THR A 7 59.85 7.50 35.85
CA THR A 7 59.69 8.84 35.24
C THR A 7 60.31 8.77 33.83
N GLU A 8 59.87 9.60 32.86
CA GLU A 8 60.70 10.53 32.03
C GLU A 8 60.14 10.85 30.63
N HIS A 9 60.24 12.14 30.29
CA HIS A 9 59.92 12.82 29.03
C HIS A 9 61.11 12.79 28.06
N ALA A 10 60.83 12.78 26.75
CA ALA A 10 61.70 13.43 25.76
C ALA A 10 60.90 13.90 24.54
N ALA A 11 61.30 15.04 23.98
CA ALA A 11 60.52 15.89 23.08
C ALA A 11 61.21 16.13 21.72
N ARG A 12 60.41 16.70 20.79
CA ARG A 12 60.78 17.45 19.55
C ARG A 12 61.26 16.59 18.35
N THR A 13 61.06 16.93 17.07
CA THR A 13 60.97 18.25 16.43
C THR A 13 60.37 18.13 15.00
N ARG A 14 59.64 19.16 14.54
CA ARG A 14 59.25 19.42 13.14
C ARG A 14 60.44 19.88 12.29
N ARG A 15 60.44 19.59 10.98
CA ARG A 15 61.13 20.38 9.95
C ARG A 15 60.26 20.54 8.69
N ARG A 16 60.01 21.81 8.33
CA ARG A 16 59.75 22.28 6.96
C ARG A 16 61.09 22.78 6.38
N VAL A 17 61.23 22.84 5.06
CA VAL A 17 61.59 24.03 4.24
C VAL A 17 61.83 23.61 2.78
N SER A 18 61.55 24.56 1.90
CA SER A 18 61.20 24.48 0.47
C SER A 18 62.30 24.97 -0.50
N TRP A 19 61.94 24.98 -1.80
CA TRP A 19 62.44 25.77 -2.97
C TRP A 19 63.56 25.10 -3.80
N ILE A 20 63.55 25.06 -5.15
CA ILE A 20 63.58 26.15 -6.16
C ILE A 20 63.35 25.53 -7.56
N ALA A 21 62.81 26.34 -8.48
CA ALA A 21 62.53 26.05 -9.89
C ALA A 21 63.66 26.53 -10.83
N THR A 22 63.79 25.92 -12.02
CA THR A 22 64.31 26.60 -13.22
C THR A 22 63.64 26.03 -14.49
N ALA A 23 63.20 26.94 -15.35
CA ALA A 23 62.54 26.69 -16.63
C ALA A 23 63.54 26.53 -17.80
N ALA A 24 63.14 25.82 -18.85
CA ALA A 24 63.73 25.95 -20.19
C ALA A 24 62.61 25.86 -21.26
N ILE A 25 62.56 26.87 -22.12
CA ILE A 25 61.64 27.04 -23.24
C ILE A 25 62.20 26.29 -24.45
N GLY A 26 61.35 25.52 -25.13
CA GLY A 26 61.64 24.94 -26.44
C GLY A 26 60.35 24.78 -27.24
N ALA A 27 60.10 25.72 -28.15
CA ALA A 27 58.98 25.67 -29.09
C ALA A 27 59.35 24.76 -30.27
N SER A 28 58.46 23.82 -30.61
CA SER A 28 58.43 23.15 -31.91
C SER A 28 57.00 22.72 -32.21
N LEU A 29 56.36 23.41 -33.16
CA LEU A 29 55.12 22.99 -33.79
C LEU A 29 55.37 21.66 -34.52
N VAL A 30 54.61 20.62 -34.16
CA VAL A 30 54.36 19.49 -35.04
C VAL A 30 52.84 19.34 -35.13
N LEU A 31 52.29 19.74 -36.28
CA LEU A 31 50.96 19.35 -36.71
C LEU A 31 50.99 17.83 -36.99
N SER A 32 50.39 17.04 -36.11
CA SER A 32 49.94 15.69 -36.44
C SER A 32 48.48 15.60 -36.03
N GLY A 33 47.59 15.64 -37.02
CA GLY A 33 46.17 15.46 -36.83
C GLY A 33 45.89 14.06 -36.28
N THR A 34 45.46 14.00 -35.04
CA THR A 34 44.65 12.90 -34.54
C THR A 34 43.21 13.38 -34.64
N ALA A 35 42.42 12.72 -35.49
CA ALA A 35 40.99 12.79 -35.39
C ALA A 35 40.64 12.35 -33.96
N ALA A 36 40.24 13.29 -33.11
CA ALA A 36 39.51 12.98 -31.90
C ALA A 36 38.18 12.40 -32.37
N VAL A 37 38.13 11.08 -32.56
CA VAL A 37 36.87 10.36 -32.47
C VAL A 37 36.37 10.71 -31.08
N PRO A 38 35.21 11.38 -30.90
CA PRO A 38 34.62 11.38 -29.58
C PRO A 38 34.48 9.90 -29.23
N ALA A 39 35.17 9.46 -28.18
CA ALA A 39 34.78 8.24 -27.53
C ALA A 39 33.34 8.50 -27.12
N ALA A 40 32.40 8.04 -27.95
CA ALA A 40 31.07 7.76 -27.50
C ALA A 40 31.31 6.82 -26.32
N MET A 41 31.24 7.37 -25.11
CA MET A 41 30.85 6.59 -23.96
C MET A 41 29.53 5.97 -24.41
N ALA A 42 29.59 4.73 -24.88
CA ALA A 42 28.40 3.94 -24.95
C ALA A 42 27.93 3.92 -23.50
N ASP A 43 26.89 4.71 -23.20
CA ASP A 43 26.16 4.59 -21.95
C ASP A 43 25.83 3.11 -21.84
N THR A 44 26.56 2.39 -20.99
CA THR A 44 26.27 0.98 -20.77
C THR A 44 24.88 0.96 -20.18
N THR A 45 23.91 0.57 -21.01
CA THR A 45 22.51 0.48 -20.63
C THR A 45 22.42 -0.38 -19.38
N ALA A 46 22.02 0.23 -18.26
CA ALA A 46 21.99 -0.44 -16.99
C ALA A 46 20.95 -1.57 -17.04
N THR A 47 21.33 -2.79 -16.66
CA THR A 47 20.36 -3.86 -16.43
C THR A 47 19.69 -3.62 -15.08
N LEU A 48 18.36 -3.66 -15.06
CA LEU A 48 17.54 -3.46 -13.87
C LEU A 48 16.90 -4.80 -13.48
N SER A 49 16.97 -5.17 -12.21
CA SER A 49 16.47 -6.45 -11.69
C SER A 49 15.98 -6.33 -10.25
N GLY A 50 15.34 -7.38 -9.72
CA GLY A 50 14.96 -7.45 -8.31
C GLY A 50 13.97 -6.36 -7.89
N VAL A 51 13.09 -5.92 -8.80
CA VAL A 51 12.09 -4.89 -8.49
C VAL A 51 11.08 -5.46 -7.49
N ILE A 52 10.91 -4.77 -6.37
CA ILE A 52 9.93 -5.08 -5.33
C ILE A 52 9.20 -3.81 -4.88
N LEU A 53 7.91 -3.95 -4.58
CA LEU A 53 7.06 -2.91 -4.00
C LEU A 53 6.95 -3.16 -2.48
N GLY A 54 7.52 -2.27 -1.68
CA GLY A 54 7.44 -2.27 -0.22
C GLY A 54 6.39 -1.29 0.31
N VAL A 55 6.03 -1.50 1.58
CA VAL A 55 5.16 -0.57 2.33
C VAL A 55 5.82 0.80 2.50
N GLY A 56 5.00 1.86 2.49
CA GLY A 56 5.43 3.22 2.85
C GLY A 56 5.22 3.52 4.34
N ALA A 57 5.40 4.77 4.76
CA ALA A 57 5.13 5.17 6.15
C ALA A 57 3.63 5.18 6.50
N ASP A 58 2.78 5.29 5.46
CA ASP A 58 1.32 5.33 5.49
C ASP A 58 0.76 4.90 4.12
N GLU A 59 -0.57 4.83 3.99
CA GLU A 59 -1.30 4.38 2.81
C GLU A 59 -1.08 5.26 1.57
N THR A 60 -0.71 6.53 1.79
CA THR A 60 -0.40 7.50 0.72
C THR A 60 0.98 7.28 0.11
N GLN A 61 1.75 6.33 0.64
CA GLN A 61 3.13 6.07 0.25
C GLN A 61 3.37 4.61 -0.16
N ARG A 62 4.32 4.40 -1.07
CA ARG A 62 4.89 3.08 -1.38
C ARG A 62 6.39 3.22 -1.60
N ILE A 63 7.18 2.21 -1.26
CA ILE A 63 8.61 2.18 -1.53
C ILE A 63 8.85 1.22 -2.67
N VAL A 64 9.66 1.59 -3.66
CA VAL A 64 10.12 0.66 -4.69
C VAL A 64 11.61 0.49 -4.55
N THR A 65 12.09 -0.75 -4.49
CA THR A 65 13.52 -1.10 -4.43
C THR A 65 13.89 -1.97 -5.61
N TRP A 66 15.10 -1.81 -6.15
CA TRP A 66 15.63 -2.59 -7.27
C TRP A 66 17.16 -2.57 -7.32
N TYR A 67 17.74 -3.48 -8.10
CA TYR A 67 19.16 -3.49 -8.45
C TYR A 67 19.40 -2.88 -9.83
N SER A 68 20.56 -2.25 -9.97
CA SER A 68 21.09 -1.68 -11.21
C SER A 68 22.52 -2.18 -11.45
N SER A 69 22.85 -2.57 -12.67
CA SER A 69 24.22 -2.96 -13.03
C SER A 69 25.19 -1.78 -13.15
N ALA A 70 24.70 -0.55 -13.17
CA ALA A 70 25.52 0.66 -13.32
C ALA A 70 25.10 1.78 -12.35
N ASP A 71 26.06 2.63 -11.98
CA ASP A 71 25.85 3.75 -11.05
C ASP A 71 25.34 4.99 -11.78
N THR A 72 24.09 4.94 -12.25
CA THR A 72 23.45 6.07 -12.92
C THR A 72 22.33 6.65 -12.06
N ALA A 73 22.01 7.92 -12.32
CA ALA A 73 20.81 8.56 -11.78
C ALA A 73 19.58 7.86 -12.37
N GLN A 74 18.66 7.46 -11.49
CA GLN A 74 17.45 6.72 -11.85
C GLN A 74 16.27 7.25 -11.05
N THR A 75 15.06 6.94 -11.51
CA THR A 75 13.81 7.36 -10.89
C THR A 75 12.80 6.22 -10.90
N VAL A 76 11.77 6.35 -10.07
CA VAL A 76 10.49 5.66 -10.27
C VAL A 76 9.58 6.63 -11.00
N GLN A 77 9.00 6.21 -12.13
CA GLN A 77 7.93 6.93 -12.80
C GLN A 77 6.60 6.25 -12.48
N VAL A 78 5.60 7.02 -12.06
CA VAL A 78 4.28 6.53 -11.67
C VAL A 78 3.17 7.42 -12.23
N ALA A 79 2.05 6.81 -12.61
CA ALA A 79 0.85 7.52 -13.04
C ALA A 79 -0.40 6.67 -12.73
N PRO A 80 -1.59 7.29 -12.56
CA PRO A 80 -2.83 6.54 -12.51
C PRO A 80 -2.96 5.70 -13.79
N THR A 81 -3.24 4.41 -13.64
CA THR A 81 -3.28 3.44 -14.76
C THR A 81 -4.25 3.89 -15.85
N SER A 82 -5.35 4.55 -15.48
CA SER A 82 -6.34 5.13 -16.41
C SER A 82 -5.80 6.21 -17.35
N THR A 83 -4.62 6.77 -17.08
CA THR A 83 -3.98 7.81 -17.90
C THR A 83 -3.00 7.25 -18.93
N LEU A 84 -2.67 5.96 -18.86
CA LEU A 84 -1.80 5.31 -19.84
C LEU A 84 -2.57 5.07 -21.15
N VAL A 85 -1.91 5.33 -22.27
CA VAL A 85 -2.47 5.05 -23.61
C VAL A 85 -1.55 4.03 -24.29
N ASN A 86 -2.08 2.85 -24.62
CA ASN A 86 -1.31 1.74 -25.20
C ASN A 86 -0.05 1.39 -24.38
N GLY A 87 -0.16 1.43 -23.04
CA GLY A 87 0.95 1.15 -22.11
C GLY A 87 1.99 2.27 -22.00
N GLN A 88 1.80 3.41 -22.67
CA GLN A 88 2.70 4.56 -22.59
C GLN A 88 2.29 5.51 -21.46
N PHE A 89 3.26 5.89 -20.65
CA PHE A 89 3.09 6.88 -19.59
C PHE A 89 2.85 8.28 -20.17
N PRO A 90 1.93 9.09 -19.59
CA PRO A 90 1.72 10.46 -20.04
C PRO A 90 2.91 11.35 -19.65
N ALA A 91 3.06 12.49 -20.33
CA ALA A 91 4.06 13.51 -19.98
C ALA A 91 3.87 14.08 -18.55
N SER A 92 2.66 13.96 -18.00
CA SER A 92 2.32 14.37 -16.63
C SER A 92 2.60 13.28 -15.57
N ALA A 93 3.18 12.14 -15.95
CA ALA A 93 3.56 11.10 -15.00
C ALA A 93 4.53 11.66 -13.95
N THR A 94 4.29 11.34 -12.69
CA THR A 94 5.11 11.82 -11.57
C THR A 94 6.38 10.97 -11.49
N THR A 95 7.51 11.60 -11.16
CA THR A 95 8.79 10.92 -10.99
C THR A 95 9.37 11.16 -9.61
N PHE A 96 9.88 10.11 -8.99
CA PHE A 96 10.55 10.15 -7.68
C PHE A 96 12.01 9.73 -7.85
N SER A 97 12.95 10.57 -7.42
CA SER A 97 14.38 10.30 -7.55
C SER A 97 14.80 9.10 -6.70
N ALA A 98 15.58 8.20 -7.30
CA ALA A 98 16.14 7.06 -6.59
C ALA A 98 17.36 7.47 -5.76
N SER A 99 17.51 6.86 -4.59
CA SER A 99 18.73 6.87 -3.78
C SER A 99 19.27 5.45 -3.64
N GLY A 100 20.54 5.31 -3.29
CA GLY A 100 21.16 4.01 -3.11
C GLY A 100 22.67 4.07 -3.27
N THR A 101 23.33 2.93 -3.15
CA THR A 101 24.79 2.83 -3.12
C THR A 101 25.29 1.63 -3.93
N ALA A 102 26.61 1.48 -4.04
CA ALA A 102 27.19 0.22 -4.49
C ALA A 102 26.76 -0.92 -3.56
N ASN A 103 26.44 -2.07 -4.15
CA ASN A 103 26.23 -3.28 -3.39
C ASN A 103 27.56 -3.78 -2.83
N ILE A 104 27.50 -4.73 -1.91
CA ILE A 104 28.71 -5.43 -1.46
C ILE A 104 29.27 -6.24 -2.63
N ALA A 105 30.59 -6.48 -2.61
CA ALA A 105 31.28 -7.10 -3.74
C ALA A 105 30.72 -8.47 -4.16
N SER A 106 30.15 -9.25 -3.22
CA SER A 106 29.54 -10.56 -3.52
C SER A 106 28.25 -10.46 -4.35
N SER A 107 27.49 -9.38 -4.18
CA SER A 107 26.22 -9.14 -4.88
C SER A 107 26.43 -8.41 -6.21
N GLY A 108 27.42 -7.52 -6.27
CA GLY A 108 27.73 -6.72 -7.45
C GLY A 108 26.64 -5.68 -7.79
N GLY A 109 26.98 -4.72 -8.65
CA GLY A 109 26.06 -3.65 -9.05
C GLY A 109 25.75 -2.67 -7.92
N PHE A 110 24.55 -2.09 -7.98
CA PHE A 110 24.09 -1.02 -7.10
C PHE A 110 22.64 -1.24 -6.71
N ASN A 111 22.30 -1.00 -5.45
CA ASN A 111 20.91 -0.94 -5.04
C ASN A 111 20.33 0.46 -5.28
N ARG A 112 19.02 0.51 -5.46
CA ARG A 112 18.24 1.72 -5.65
C ARG A 112 16.91 1.57 -4.95
N HIS A 113 16.44 2.65 -4.34
CA HIS A 113 15.10 2.74 -3.81
C HIS A 113 14.55 4.16 -4.01
N ALA A 114 13.23 4.28 -4.10
CA ALA A 114 12.55 5.57 -4.02
C ALA A 114 11.20 5.42 -3.31
N THR A 115 10.82 6.44 -2.54
CA THR A 115 9.50 6.54 -1.92
C THR A 115 8.57 7.31 -2.84
N ILE A 116 7.53 6.64 -3.32
CA ILE A 116 6.37 7.25 -3.96
C ILE A 116 5.50 7.85 -2.87
N THR A 117 5.07 9.10 -3.04
CA THR A 117 4.20 9.82 -2.09
C THR A 117 3.00 10.46 -2.78
N GLY A 118 2.00 10.86 -2.01
CA GLY A 118 0.82 11.56 -2.53
C GLY A 118 -0.11 10.66 -3.35
N LEU A 119 -0.14 9.37 -3.03
CA LEU A 119 -1.10 8.44 -3.62
C LEU A 119 -2.51 8.80 -3.16
N ALA A 120 -3.46 8.74 -4.09
CA ALA A 120 -4.88 8.87 -3.80
C ALA A 120 -5.46 7.51 -3.41
N GLU A 121 -6.49 7.51 -2.57
CA GLU A 121 -7.27 6.30 -2.26
C GLU A 121 -7.95 5.75 -3.52
N ASN A 122 -8.34 4.46 -3.47
CA ASN A 122 -9.16 3.79 -4.49
C ASN A 122 -8.64 3.97 -5.93
N THR A 123 -7.32 4.00 -6.12
CA THR A 123 -6.70 4.36 -7.40
C THR A 123 -5.71 3.28 -7.84
N ALA A 124 -5.91 2.77 -9.06
CA ALA A 124 -4.93 1.91 -9.72
C ALA A 124 -3.78 2.76 -10.28
N TYR A 125 -2.54 2.39 -9.98
CA TYR A 125 -1.32 3.03 -10.45
C TYR A 125 -0.47 2.06 -11.27
N SER A 126 0.14 2.58 -12.33
CA SER A 126 1.20 1.90 -13.07
C SER A 126 2.52 2.59 -12.76
N TYR A 127 3.59 1.80 -12.59
CA TYR A 127 4.92 2.32 -12.32
C TYR A 127 6.01 1.55 -13.07
N ARG A 128 7.16 2.20 -13.26
CA ARG A 128 8.40 1.62 -13.81
C ARG A 128 9.62 2.31 -13.20
N VAL A 129 10.75 1.62 -13.18
CA VAL A 129 12.00 2.14 -12.61
C VAL A 129 13.07 2.24 -13.68
N GLY A 130 14.02 3.15 -13.51
CA GLY A 130 15.15 3.31 -14.43
C GLY A 130 15.39 4.76 -14.82
N SER A 131 15.71 5.00 -16.09
CA SER A 131 15.99 6.32 -16.63
C SER A 131 15.41 6.46 -18.04
N GLU A 132 15.39 7.68 -18.57
CA GLU A 132 14.94 7.92 -19.95
C GLU A 132 15.70 7.01 -20.94
N GLY A 133 14.97 6.37 -21.86
CA GLY A 133 15.52 5.37 -22.78
C GLY A 133 15.92 4.01 -22.18
N ASN A 134 15.86 3.81 -20.86
CA ASN A 134 16.19 2.56 -20.18
C ASN A 134 15.28 2.31 -18.97
N TRP A 135 14.07 1.81 -19.24
CA TRP A 135 13.06 1.52 -18.24
C TRP A 135 12.92 0.02 -18.00
N SER A 136 12.59 -0.36 -16.76
CA SER A 136 12.10 -1.70 -16.45
C SER A 136 10.80 -2.00 -17.19
N SER A 137 10.37 -3.26 -17.14
CA SER A 137 8.96 -3.60 -17.39
C SER A 137 8.05 -2.78 -16.47
N THR A 138 6.86 -2.45 -16.97
CA THR A 138 5.83 -1.76 -16.19
C THR A 138 5.15 -2.75 -15.24
N SER A 139 5.03 -2.34 -13.98
CA SER A 139 4.28 -3.02 -12.93
C SER A 139 3.10 -2.13 -12.52
N ALA A 140 2.15 -2.68 -11.77
CA ALA A 140 0.99 -1.93 -11.30
C ALA A 140 0.58 -2.37 -9.90
N PHE A 141 0.02 -1.44 -9.13
CA PHE A 141 -0.57 -1.69 -7.82
C PHE A 141 -1.85 -0.86 -7.68
N THR A 142 -2.69 -1.16 -6.70
CA THR A 142 -3.93 -0.42 -6.43
C THR A 142 -3.98 -0.01 -4.97
N THR A 143 -4.23 1.27 -4.71
CA THR A 143 -4.61 1.75 -3.37
C THR A 143 -6.09 1.48 -3.13
N GLN A 144 -6.44 1.14 -1.89
CA GLN A 144 -7.83 1.01 -1.46
C GLN A 144 -8.28 2.29 -0.74
N SER A 145 -9.42 2.23 -0.06
CA SER A 145 -9.80 3.22 0.96
C SER A 145 -8.68 3.34 2.00
N PHE A 146 -8.30 4.56 2.36
CA PHE A 146 -7.32 4.81 3.43
C PHE A 146 -7.95 4.72 4.83
N GLU A 147 -9.21 4.33 4.92
CA GLU A 147 -9.91 4.11 6.17
C GLU A 147 -10.69 2.79 6.14
N GLY A 148 -10.99 2.26 7.32
CA GLY A 148 -11.85 1.10 7.53
C GLY A 148 -11.12 -0.25 7.39
N ASP A 149 -11.93 -1.30 7.49
CA ASP A 149 -11.46 -2.70 7.55
C ASP A 149 -10.55 -3.06 6.36
N TYR A 150 -9.60 -3.96 6.60
CA TYR A 150 -8.75 -4.55 5.57
C TYR A 150 -8.20 -5.90 5.99
N ASP A 151 -7.74 -6.67 5.01
CA ASP A 151 -7.03 -7.93 5.24
C ASP A 151 -5.54 -7.74 4.92
N PHE A 152 -4.67 -8.42 5.67
CA PHE A 152 -3.29 -8.66 5.27
C PHE A 152 -2.93 -10.14 5.35
N LEU A 153 -1.93 -10.54 4.57
CA LEU A 153 -1.47 -11.93 4.49
C LEU A 153 -0.06 -12.02 5.09
N PHE A 154 0.15 -12.94 6.01
CA PHE A 154 1.40 -13.16 6.72
C PHE A 154 2.03 -14.50 6.34
N PHE A 155 3.32 -14.49 5.99
CA PHE A 155 4.05 -15.63 5.45
C PHE A 155 5.29 -15.93 6.29
N GLY A 156 5.34 -17.12 6.90
CA GLY A 156 6.52 -17.61 7.60
C GLY A 156 7.52 -18.23 6.64
N ASP A 157 8.80 -17.92 6.83
CA ASP A 157 9.94 -18.71 6.37
C ASP A 157 9.84 -19.30 4.94
N PRO A 158 9.72 -18.47 3.88
CA PRO A 158 9.97 -18.95 2.53
C PRO A 158 11.36 -19.60 2.41
N GLN A 159 12.35 -19.04 3.10
CA GLN A 159 13.72 -19.54 3.28
C GLN A 159 14.27 -20.25 2.04
N ILE A 160 14.28 -19.51 0.93
CA ILE A 160 14.59 -20.05 -0.38
C ILE A 160 16.04 -20.58 -0.38
N GLY A 161 16.20 -21.86 -0.69
CA GLY A 161 17.47 -22.59 -0.65
C GLY A 161 17.57 -23.64 0.45
N ALA A 162 16.71 -23.60 1.47
CA ALA A 162 16.80 -24.49 2.63
C ALA A 162 16.62 -25.98 2.30
N SER A 163 15.85 -26.31 1.27
CA SER A 163 15.65 -27.72 0.88
C SER A 163 16.90 -28.33 0.22
N GLY A 164 17.80 -27.47 -0.28
CA GLY A 164 18.90 -27.81 -1.16
C GLY A 164 18.53 -27.86 -2.65
N ASP A 165 17.27 -27.58 -3.02
CA ASP A 165 16.80 -27.48 -4.40
C ASP A 165 16.08 -26.14 -4.64
N LEU A 166 16.82 -25.18 -5.19
CA LEU A 166 16.36 -23.82 -5.42
C LEU A 166 15.09 -23.74 -6.28
N ALA A 167 14.96 -24.61 -7.29
CA ALA A 167 13.83 -24.58 -8.20
C ALA A 167 12.54 -25.05 -7.52
N LYS A 168 12.63 -26.06 -6.63
CA LYS A 168 11.46 -26.52 -5.86
C LYS A 168 11.04 -25.52 -4.81
N ASP A 169 11.99 -24.90 -4.12
CA ASP A 169 11.69 -23.84 -3.14
C ASP A 169 10.99 -22.66 -3.82
N GLN A 170 11.51 -22.22 -4.98
CA GLN A 170 10.87 -21.18 -5.79
C GLN A 170 9.46 -21.59 -6.22
N ALA A 171 9.26 -22.82 -6.69
CA ALA A 171 7.95 -23.30 -7.13
C ALA A 171 6.94 -23.34 -5.99
N GLY A 172 7.35 -23.79 -4.80
CA GLY A 172 6.51 -23.79 -3.60
C GLY A 172 6.16 -22.38 -3.15
N TRP A 173 7.12 -21.46 -3.15
CA TRP A 173 6.86 -20.06 -2.81
C TRP A 173 5.91 -19.38 -3.81
N GLN A 174 6.17 -19.55 -5.11
CA GLN A 174 5.34 -19.01 -6.18
C GLN A 174 3.89 -19.51 -6.09
N GLU A 175 3.70 -20.80 -5.82
CA GLU A 175 2.36 -21.37 -5.72
C GLU A 175 1.62 -20.88 -4.47
N THR A 176 2.32 -20.73 -3.33
CA THR A 176 1.71 -20.13 -2.13
C THR A 176 1.25 -18.70 -2.41
N MET A 177 2.06 -17.89 -3.10
CA MET A 177 1.66 -16.52 -3.48
C MET A 177 0.47 -16.50 -4.43
N ASN A 178 0.40 -17.43 -5.39
CA ASN A 178 -0.74 -17.56 -6.30
C ASN A 178 -2.04 -17.91 -5.55
N VAL A 179 -1.99 -18.89 -4.65
CA VAL A 179 -3.13 -19.33 -3.86
C VAL A 179 -3.59 -18.23 -2.91
N ALA A 180 -2.67 -17.68 -2.11
CA ALA A 180 -3.00 -16.76 -1.03
C ALA A 180 -3.61 -15.46 -1.57
N VAL A 181 -2.98 -14.85 -2.58
CA VAL A 181 -3.47 -13.62 -3.22
C VAL A 181 -4.68 -13.91 -4.12
N GLY A 182 -4.71 -15.05 -4.82
CA GLY A 182 -5.85 -15.44 -5.65
C GLY A 182 -7.14 -15.62 -4.83
N ALA A 183 -7.04 -16.16 -3.62
CA ALA A 183 -8.17 -16.27 -2.69
C ALA A 183 -8.48 -14.95 -1.97
N ASN A 184 -7.52 -14.03 -1.87
CA ASN A 184 -7.64 -12.77 -1.14
C ASN A 184 -7.19 -11.57 -1.99
N PRO A 185 -7.86 -11.29 -3.13
CA PRO A 185 -7.41 -10.28 -4.09
C PRO A 185 -7.43 -8.84 -3.52
N HIS A 186 -8.19 -8.63 -2.43
CA HIS A 186 -8.33 -7.35 -1.73
C HIS A 186 -7.43 -7.23 -0.50
N ALA A 187 -6.54 -8.19 -0.23
CA ALA A 187 -5.53 -8.02 0.81
C ALA A 187 -4.67 -6.78 0.49
N GLU A 188 -4.41 -5.95 1.50
CA GLU A 188 -3.75 -4.67 1.30
C GLU A 188 -2.25 -4.72 1.55
N LEU A 189 -1.79 -5.67 2.38
CA LEU A 189 -0.37 -5.88 2.72
C LEU A 189 0.01 -7.36 2.62
N LEU A 190 1.25 -7.63 2.22
CA LEU A 190 1.91 -8.94 2.34
C LEU A 190 3.02 -8.81 3.38
N VAL A 191 2.92 -9.54 4.48
CA VAL A 191 3.78 -9.43 5.65
C VAL A 191 4.68 -10.65 5.78
N SER A 192 5.97 -10.41 5.96
CA SER A 192 7.00 -11.42 6.13
C SER A 192 7.13 -11.84 7.59
N GLY A 193 7.36 -13.12 7.87
CA GLY A 193 7.86 -13.62 9.16
C GLY A 193 9.39 -13.64 9.26
N GLY A 194 10.10 -13.26 8.18
CA GLY A 194 11.56 -13.34 8.07
C GLY A 194 12.04 -14.57 7.29
N ASP A 195 13.35 -14.68 7.16
CA ASP A 195 14.04 -15.72 6.40
C ASP A 195 13.52 -15.81 4.96
N GLN A 196 13.72 -14.75 4.17
CA GLN A 196 13.36 -14.80 2.75
C GLN A 196 14.25 -15.78 2.00
N VAL A 197 15.53 -15.85 2.36
CA VAL A 197 16.54 -16.72 1.74
C VAL A 197 17.27 -17.53 2.79
N GLU A 198 17.82 -18.69 2.40
CA GLU A 198 18.62 -19.54 3.27
C GLU A 198 20.01 -18.96 3.59
N THR A 199 20.60 -18.21 2.67
CA THR A 199 21.96 -17.69 2.79
C THR A 199 22.01 -16.24 2.33
N ALA A 200 22.09 -15.32 3.30
CA ALA A 200 22.02 -13.87 3.14
C ALA A 200 22.52 -13.31 1.79
N ASN A 201 23.75 -13.59 1.36
CA ASN A 201 24.33 -12.97 0.15
C ASN A 201 24.23 -13.82 -1.12
N THR A 202 23.40 -14.88 -1.14
CA THR A 202 23.24 -15.72 -2.34
C THR A 202 22.17 -15.14 -3.25
N GLU A 203 22.59 -14.32 -4.23
CA GLU A 203 21.67 -13.62 -5.14
C GLU A 203 20.74 -14.54 -5.94
N ALA A 204 21.13 -15.78 -6.22
CA ALA A 204 20.24 -16.75 -6.85
C ALA A 204 19.00 -17.08 -5.99
N GLN A 205 19.16 -17.11 -4.67
CA GLN A 205 18.04 -17.31 -3.73
C GLN A 205 17.14 -16.07 -3.68
N TRP A 206 17.72 -14.86 -3.69
CA TRP A 206 16.95 -13.62 -3.79
C TRP A 206 16.17 -13.52 -5.10
N ASN A 207 16.79 -13.86 -6.23
CA ASN A 207 16.11 -13.89 -7.53
C ASN A 207 14.90 -14.85 -7.53
N ALA A 208 15.04 -16.00 -6.88
CA ALA A 208 13.96 -16.98 -6.73
C ALA A 208 12.87 -16.51 -5.76
N PHE A 209 13.24 -15.90 -4.63
CA PHE A 209 12.30 -15.26 -3.70
C PHE A 209 11.49 -14.15 -4.39
N LEU A 210 12.15 -13.32 -5.20
CA LEU A 210 11.54 -12.19 -5.91
C LEU A 210 10.79 -12.61 -7.19
N ALA A 211 10.77 -13.90 -7.54
CA ALA A 211 10.12 -14.37 -8.76
C ALA A 211 8.60 -14.04 -8.84
N PRO A 212 7.79 -14.14 -7.77
CA PRO A 212 6.36 -13.85 -7.83
C PRO A 212 6.02 -12.40 -8.19
N ASP A 213 5.15 -12.21 -9.19
CA ASP A 213 4.68 -10.89 -9.64
C ASP A 213 3.93 -10.11 -8.57
N GLN A 214 3.32 -10.82 -7.63
CA GLN A 214 2.62 -10.26 -6.48
C GLN A 214 3.52 -9.33 -5.66
N LEU A 215 4.84 -9.60 -5.58
CA LEU A 215 5.82 -8.74 -4.88
C LEU A 215 6.07 -7.39 -5.59
N ARG A 216 5.54 -7.19 -6.80
CA ARG A 216 5.52 -5.92 -7.53
C ARG A 216 4.14 -5.27 -7.57
N GLN A 217 3.13 -5.93 -6.99
CA GLN A 217 1.73 -5.54 -7.07
C GLN A 217 1.12 -5.19 -5.71
N TYR A 218 1.60 -5.84 -4.66
CA TYR A 218 1.19 -5.63 -3.28
C TYR A 218 2.39 -5.18 -2.43
N PRO A 219 2.20 -4.24 -1.49
CA PRO A 219 3.28 -3.79 -0.63
C PRO A 219 3.76 -4.92 0.30
N TRP A 220 5.05 -5.22 0.21
CA TRP A 220 5.76 -6.15 1.08
C TRP A 220 6.20 -5.44 2.38
N VAL A 221 5.85 -6.03 3.52
CA VAL A 221 6.30 -5.65 4.86
C VAL A 221 7.39 -6.65 5.25
N ALA A 222 8.64 -6.19 5.26
CA ALA A 222 9.81 -7.04 5.37
C ALA A 222 10.33 -7.13 6.81
N THR A 223 10.23 -8.31 7.40
CA THR A 223 10.91 -8.69 8.65
C THR A 223 12.22 -9.39 8.33
N ILE A 224 13.28 -9.09 9.08
CA ILE A 224 14.60 -9.71 8.92
C ILE A 224 14.73 -10.98 9.77
N GLY A 225 15.10 -12.10 9.15
CA GLY A 225 15.37 -13.36 9.85
C GLY A 225 16.86 -13.66 10.06
N ASN A 226 17.17 -14.77 10.73
CA ASN A 226 18.56 -15.13 11.04
C ASN A 226 19.35 -15.66 9.85
N HIS A 227 18.68 -16.07 8.78
CA HIS A 227 19.31 -16.41 7.52
C HIS A 227 19.55 -15.19 6.62
N ASP A 228 18.80 -14.11 6.82
CA ASP A 228 18.95 -12.84 6.11
C ASP A 228 20.06 -11.95 6.70
N VAL A 229 20.25 -12.00 8.03
CA VAL A 229 21.08 -11.05 8.79
C VAL A 229 22.58 -11.12 8.47
N GLY A 230 23.06 -12.28 8.01
CA GLY A 230 24.50 -12.58 7.83
C GLY A 230 25.22 -11.82 6.71
N GLY A 231 24.58 -10.83 6.10
CA GLY A 231 25.08 -10.07 4.96
C GLY A 231 24.31 -8.77 4.74
N LYS A 232 24.57 -8.08 3.64
CA LYS A 232 23.90 -6.80 3.31
C LYS A 232 22.77 -6.92 2.30
N ALA A 233 22.60 -8.08 1.66
CA ALA A 233 21.64 -8.24 0.59
C ALA A 233 20.19 -7.93 1.05
N TYR A 234 19.82 -8.26 2.29
CA TYR A 234 18.50 -7.91 2.83
C TYR A 234 18.23 -6.40 2.73
N GLU A 235 19.14 -5.57 3.24
CA GLU A 235 18.99 -4.10 3.16
C GLU A 235 19.10 -3.55 1.74
N GLN A 236 19.80 -4.27 0.86
CA GLN A 236 19.97 -3.87 -0.53
C GLN A 236 18.72 -4.17 -1.36
N HIS A 237 18.03 -5.28 -1.09
CA HIS A 237 16.77 -5.67 -1.73
C HIS A 237 15.54 -5.03 -1.07
N LEU A 238 15.59 -4.79 0.24
CA LEU A 238 14.42 -4.41 1.05
C LEU A 238 14.70 -3.12 1.83
N TYR A 239 14.15 -2.03 1.32
CA TYR A 239 14.17 -0.73 1.99
C TYR A 239 12.83 -0.48 2.69
N THR A 240 12.88 -0.02 3.93
CA THR A 240 11.74 0.06 4.86
C THR A 240 11.52 1.50 5.36
N PRO A 241 10.28 1.90 5.67
CA PRO A 241 9.98 3.24 6.18
C PRO A 241 10.50 3.43 7.61
N ASN A 242 10.67 4.67 8.07
CA ASN A 242 10.98 5.03 9.48
C ASN A 242 12.02 4.16 10.21
N THR A 243 13.00 3.63 9.49
CA THR A 243 13.90 2.61 10.05
C THR A 243 15.00 3.25 10.88
N ASP A 244 15.16 2.78 12.11
CA ASP A 244 16.30 3.11 12.95
C ASP A 244 17.44 2.10 12.67
N ARG A 245 18.47 2.59 11.99
CA ARG A 245 19.68 1.83 11.64
C ARG A 245 20.79 1.99 12.68
N SER A 246 20.46 2.39 13.91
CA SER A 246 21.42 2.48 15.01
C SER A 246 22.01 1.11 15.32
N GLY A 247 23.29 1.08 15.69
CA GLY A 247 24.01 -0.17 15.95
C GLY A 247 23.38 -1.06 17.03
N ALA A 248 22.56 -0.49 17.92
CA ALA A 248 21.80 -1.25 18.92
C ALA A 248 20.87 -2.31 18.30
N TYR A 249 20.39 -2.09 17.08
CA TYR A 249 19.47 -2.98 16.37
C TYR A 249 20.20 -3.87 15.35
N TYR A 250 21.51 -4.03 15.51
CA TYR A 250 22.32 -4.96 14.72
C TYR A 250 22.91 -6.03 15.63
N ARG A 251 22.92 -7.28 15.13
CA ARG A 251 23.37 -8.48 15.86
C ARG A 251 24.73 -8.35 16.55
N LYS A 252 25.65 -7.56 15.99
CA LYS A 252 27.00 -7.33 16.54
C LYS A 252 27.29 -5.84 16.76
N GLY A 253 26.26 -5.05 17.06
CA GLY A 253 26.41 -3.64 17.36
C GLY A 253 26.78 -2.77 16.16
N SER A 254 27.26 -1.55 16.44
CA SER A 254 27.74 -0.61 15.41
C SER A 254 28.89 -1.14 14.57
N GLY A 255 29.58 -2.21 15.01
CA GLY A 255 30.67 -2.83 14.26
C GLY A 255 30.23 -3.61 13.03
N SER A 256 28.95 -4.01 12.94
CA SER A 256 28.42 -4.79 11.82
C SER A 256 27.50 -4.00 10.87
N THR A 257 27.24 -2.72 11.13
CA THR A 257 26.36 -1.90 10.28
C THR A 257 26.88 -1.69 8.86
N GLY A 258 28.16 -1.96 8.59
CA GLY A 258 28.75 -1.86 7.26
C GLY A 258 28.65 -3.14 6.41
N ASN A 259 28.38 -4.30 7.01
CA ASN A 259 28.52 -5.61 6.35
C ASN A 259 27.44 -6.65 6.71
N GLU A 260 26.64 -6.42 7.75
CA GLU A 260 25.44 -7.19 8.09
C GLU A 260 24.21 -6.29 8.05
N SER A 261 23.03 -6.86 7.84
CA SER A 261 21.75 -6.15 7.85
C SER A 261 21.15 -6.09 9.25
N GLY A 262 20.30 -5.10 9.50
CA GLY A 262 19.61 -4.93 10.78
C GLY A 262 18.81 -3.64 10.84
N GLY A 263 18.38 -3.24 12.04
CA GLY A 263 17.49 -2.09 12.22
C GLY A 263 16.06 -2.50 12.55
N ASP A 264 15.39 -1.64 13.29
CA ASP A 264 13.97 -1.75 13.62
C ASP A 264 13.19 -0.66 12.87
N TYR A 265 11.94 -0.91 12.52
CA TYR A 265 11.12 0.09 11.85
C TYR A 265 9.66 0.05 12.27
N TRP A 266 8.92 1.10 11.91
CA TRP A 266 7.50 1.19 12.15
C TRP A 266 6.79 1.92 11.01
N PHE A 267 5.48 1.71 10.89
CA PHE A 267 4.62 2.47 10.01
C PHE A 267 3.19 2.45 10.56
N MET A 268 2.41 3.45 10.16
CA MET A 268 0.96 3.42 10.33
C MET A 268 0.36 2.88 9.05
N TYR A 269 -0.65 2.03 9.16
CA TYR A 269 -1.48 1.69 8.01
C TYR A 269 -2.92 1.63 8.47
N LYS A 270 -3.68 2.64 8.04
CA LYS A 270 -5.00 2.98 8.56
C LYS A 270 -4.91 3.25 10.06
N ASP A 271 -5.70 2.54 10.83
CA ASP A 271 -5.79 2.62 12.27
C ASP A 271 -4.92 1.57 12.99
N VAL A 272 -3.88 1.04 12.33
CA VAL A 272 -2.96 0.06 12.93
C VAL A 272 -1.53 0.60 12.95
N LEU A 273 -0.91 0.55 14.13
CA LEU A 273 0.51 0.77 14.33
C LEU A 273 1.26 -0.56 14.17
N TYR A 274 2.08 -0.65 13.13
CA TYR A 274 2.98 -1.79 12.93
C TYR A 274 4.38 -1.44 13.40
N ILE A 275 5.01 -2.33 14.17
CA ILE A 275 6.41 -2.19 14.58
C ILE A 275 7.12 -3.51 14.31
N ASP A 276 8.17 -3.44 13.49
CA ASP A 276 8.97 -4.59 13.07
C ASP A 276 10.36 -4.52 13.72
N LEU A 277 10.76 -5.62 14.36
CA LEU A 277 12.00 -5.68 15.13
C LEU A 277 13.00 -6.67 14.52
N ASN A 278 14.26 -6.25 14.44
CA ASN A 278 15.36 -7.15 14.17
C ASN A 278 15.70 -7.99 15.40
N SER A 279 14.93 -9.06 15.62
CA SER A 279 15.17 -10.03 16.71
C SER A 279 16.51 -10.77 16.65
N ASN A 280 17.34 -10.55 15.62
CA ASN A 280 18.73 -11.02 15.63
C ASN A 280 19.64 -10.20 16.55
N SER A 281 19.22 -9.00 17.00
CA SER A 281 20.01 -8.22 17.94
C SER A 281 19.87 -8.77 19.36
N TYR A 282 21.02 -9.12 19.95
CA TYR A 282 21.13 -9.61 21.31
C TYR A 282 22.10 -8.75 22.11
N ALA A 283 21.91 -8.68 23.42
CA ALA A 283 22.90 -8.09 24.30
C ALA A 283 24.11 -9.04 24.41
N THR A 284 25.19 -8.72 23.70
CA THR A 284 26.41 -9.56 23.69
C THR A 284 27.66 -8.74 24.01
N SER A 285 28.75 -9.42 24.35
CA SER A 285 30.07 -8.78 24.52
C SER A 285 30.63 -8.18 23.22
N GLN A 286 30.07 -8.57 22.06
CA GLN A 286 30.48 -8.05 20.75
C GLN A 286 29.77 -6.73 20.38
N GLY A 287 28.83 -6.26 21.21
CA GLY A 287 27.95 -5.14 20.93
C GLY A 287 26.52 -5.57 20.63
N GLY A 288 25.68 -4.60 20.28
CA GLY A 288 24.23 -4.74 20.17
C GLY A 288 23.53 -4.01 21.31
N GLY A 289 22.22 -3.83 21.18
CA GLY A 289 21.34 -3.32 22.23
C GLY A 289 20.48 -4.43 22.83
N GLY A 290 20.14 -5.43 22.03
CA GLY A 290 19.33 -6.56 22.45
C GLY A 290 17.93 -6.17 22.89
N ASP A 291 17.35 -7.03 23.72
CA ASP A 291 15.96 -6.94 24.16
C ASP A 291 15.65 -5.61 24.87
N GLU A 292 16.58 -5.06 25.67
CA GLU A 292 16.40 -3.76 26.32
C GLU A 292 16.24 -2.62 25.31
N ALA A 293 17.06 -2.61 24.24
CA ALA A 293 16.96 -1.59 23.20
C ALA A 293 15.66 -1.73 22.40
N HIS A 294 15.24 -2.95 22.07
CA HIS A 294 13.97 -3.20 21.40
C HIS A 294 12.77 -2.76 22.25
N ILE A 295 12.77 -3.08 23.55
CA ILE A 295 11.72 -2.64 24.48
C ILE A 295 11.66 -1.12 24.56
N ALA A 296 12.82 -0.45 24.64
CA ALA A 296 12.88 1.00 24.63
C ALA A 296 12.35 1.60 23.32
N TYR A 297 12.68 0.99 22.18
CA TYR A 297 12.18 1.39 20.86
C TYR A 297 10.66 1.27 20.76
N VAL A 298 10.10 0.09 21.07
CA VAL A 298 8.65 -0.14 21.06
C VAL A 298 7.95 0.83 22.02
N THR A 299 8.52 1.04 23.21
CA THR A 299 7.98 2.01 24.19
C THR A 299 7.93 3.43 23.61
N ASP A 300 8.99 3.88 22.95
CA ASP A 300 9.05 5.22 22.35
C ASP A 300 8.06 5.37 21.19
N VAL A 301 7.98 4.37 20.31
CA VAL A 301 7.05 4.38 19.16
C VAL A 301 5.60 4.37 19.65
N VAL A 302 5.24 3.47 20.57
CA VAL A 302 3.87 3.41 21.14
C VAL A 302 3.51 4.70 21.88
N ASN A 303 4.42 5.27 22.68
CA ASN A 303 4.15 6.54 23.37
C ASN A 303 3.92 7.71 22.42
N LYS A 304 4.55 7.70 21.23
CA LYS A 304 4.44 8.77 20.24
C LYS A 304 3.26 8.59 19.29
N HIS A 305 2.91 7.35 18.95
CA HIS A 305 2.02 7.03 17.84
C HIS A 305 0.85 6.12 18.22
N GLY A 306 0.93 5.37 19.32
CA GLY A 306 -0.09 4.40 19.72
C GLY A 306 -1.45 5.04 20.04
N ALA A 307 -1.47 6.32 20.42
CA ALA A 307 -2.73 7.05 20.65
C ALA A 307 -3.54 7.31 19.36
N ASP A 308 -2.90 7.23 18.19
CA ASP A 308 -3.55 7.39 16.89
C ASP A 308 -4.00 6.03 16.30
N ALA A 309 -3.64 4.91 16.95
CA ALA A 309 -3.92 3.56 16.50
C ALA A 309 -5.05 2.92 17.32
N LYS A 310 -5.87 2.11 16.66
CA LYS A 310 -6.80 1.16 17.30
C LYS A 310 -6.11 -0.13 17.72
N TYR A 311 -5.15 -0.57 16.91
CA TYR A 311 -4.38 -1.78 17.18
C TYR A 311 -2.89 -1.51 17.07
N THR A 312 -2.11 -2.18 17.91
CA THR A 312 -0.66 -2.26 17.79
C THR A 312 -0.27 -3.71 17.46
N VAL A 313 0.33 -3.90 16.28
CA VAL A 313 0.82 -5.19 15.80
C VAL A 313 2.34 -5.18 15.79
N LEU A 314 2.96 -6.14 16.48
CA LEU A 314 4.40 -6.36 16.40
C LEU A 314 4.72 -7.49 15.43
N VAL A 315 5.81 -7.35 14.68
CA VAL A 315 6.35 -8.42 13.84
C VAL A 315 7.84 -8.60 14.15
N TYR A 316 8.27 -9.83 14.41
CA TYR A 316 9.68 -10.15 14.51
C TYR A 316 9.92 -11.64 14.32
N HIS A 317 11.10 -11.99 13.81
CA HIS A 317 11.35 -13.34 13.31
C HIS A 317 11.30 -14.48 14.36
N HIS A 318 12.11 -14.42 15.43
CA HIS A 318 12.29 -15.56 16.35
C HIS A 318 11.01 -15.86 17.14
N ALA A 319 10.46 -17.07 17.00
CA ALA A 319 9.26 -17.55 17.67
C ALA A 319 9.48 -17.89 19.15
N ILE A 320 9.17 -16.94 20.03
CA ILE A 320 9.35 -17.11 21.49
C ILE A 320 8.47 -18.23 22.07
N TYR A 321 7.31 -18.49 21.44
CA TYR A 321 6.36 -19.56 21.78
C TYR A 321 6.38 -20.72 20.75
N SER A 322 7.56 -21.01 20.23
CA SER A 322 7.84 -22.17 19.36
C SER A 322 7.35 -23.50 19.95
N PRO A 323 6.53 -24.30 19.23
CA PRO A 323 6.18 -25.66 19.63
C PRO A 323 7.20 -26.73 19.19
N ALA A 324 8.19 -26.38 18.36
CA ALA A 324 9.07 -27.34 17.71
C ALA A 324 10.54 -27.19 18.14
N ASP A 325 11.46 -27.16 17.17
CA ASP A 325 12.90 -27.26 17.39
C ASP A 325 13.46 -26.09 18.23
N HIS A 326 12.84 -24.91 18.16
CA HIS A 326 13.32 -23.70 18.81
C HIS A 326 12.71 -23.43 20.20
N ALA A 327 11.88 -24.33 20.72
CA ALA A 327 11.18 -24.15 22.01
C ALA A 327 12.15 -23.96 23.19
N LYS A 328 13.35 -24.55 23.09
CA LYS A 328 14.36 -24.61 24.16
C LYS A 328 15.55 -23.68 23.93
N ASP A 329 15.50 -22.84 22.91
CA ASP A 329 16.58 -21.90 22.62
C ASP A 329 16.77 -20.89 23.74
N ALA A 330 18.03 -20.51 23.96
CA ALA A 330 18.42 -19.73 25.14
C ALA A 330 17.87 -18.30 25.08
N ASP A 331 17.86 -17.72 23.89
CA ASP A 331 17.25 -16.43 23.57
C ASP A 331 15.72 -16.45 23.74
N ASN A 332 15.03 -17.46 23.20
CA ASN A 332 13.58 -17.60 23.38
C ASN A 332 13.19 -17.68 24.86
N LYS A 333 14.00 -18.33 25.70
CA LYS A 333 13.77 -18.38 27.16
C LYS A 333 13.84 -17.01 27.82
N VAL A 334 14.80 -16.16 27.43
CA VAL A 334 14.93 -14.80 27.96
C VAL A 334 13.75 -13.95 27.49
N ARG A 335 13.47 -13.97 26.18
CA ARG A 335 12.42 -13.15 25.59
C ARG A 335 11.02 -13.51 26.04
N ARG A 336 10.73 -14.77 26.34
CA ARG A 336 9.44 -15.18 26.95
C ARG A 336 9.14 -14.52 28.29
N VAL A 337 10.13 -13.89 28.92
CA VAL A 337 9.94 -13.08 30.13
C VAL A 337 9.81 -11.60 29.78
N ASP A 338 10.82 -11.04 29.12
CA ASP A 338 10.95 -9.59 29.00
C ASP A 338 9.99 -9.00 27.97
N PHE A 339 9.83 -9.64 26.81
CA PHE A 339 8.98 -9.15 25.72
C PHE A 339 7.50 -9.17 26.11
N PRO A 340 6.89 -10.31 26.54
CA PRO A 340 5.51 -10.31 26.98
C PRO A 340 5.23 -9.36 28.14
N THR A 341 6.16 -9.18 29.07
CA THR A 341 5.99 -8.21 30.16
C THR A 341 5.96 -6.77 29.65
N ALA A 342 6.80 -6.43 28.68
CA ALA A 342 6.80 -5.10 28.09
C ALA A 342 5.55 -4.87 27.21
N PHE A 343 5.26 -5.82 26.31
CA PHE A 343 4.19 -5.70 25.32
C PHE A 343 2.81 -5.65 25.97
N SER A 344 2.57 -6.44 27.04
CA SER A 344 1.36 -6.33 27.86
C SER A 344 1.17 -4.94 28.47
N LYS A 345 2.26 -4.25 28.86
CA LYS A 345 2.16 -2.90 29.45
C LYS A 345 1.94 -1.81 28.40
N LEU A 346 2.39 -2.07 27.18
CA LEU A 346 2.30 -1.14 26.06
C LEU A 346 0.99 -1.29 25.27
N GLY A 347 0.16 -2.28 25.60
CA GLY A 347 -1.12 -2.50 24.91
C GLY A 347 -0.93 -3.01 23.48
N VAL A 348 0.04 -3.92 23.29
CA VAL A 348 0.17 -4.66 22.02
C VAL A 348 -0.93 -5.70 21.94
N ASP A 349 -1.66 -5.77 20.83
CA ASP A 349 -2.77 -6.72 20.66
C ASP A 349 -2.28 -8.04 20.04
N LEU A 350 -1.44 -7.93 19.00
CA LEU A 350 -1.01 -9.08 18.19
C LEU A 350 0.49 -9.06 17.93
N VAL A 351 1.11 -10.23 18.03
CA VAL A 351 2.51 -10.46 17.68
C VAL A 351 2.63 -11.56 16.63
N LEU A 352 3.33 -11.28 15.54
CA LEU A 352 3.52 -12.20 14.41
C LEU A 352 4.99 -12.61 14.25
N GLN A 353 5.23 -13.92 14.08
CA GLN A 353 6.56 -14.54 14.11
C GLN A 353 6.73 -15.66 13.06
N GLY A 354 7.98 -15.98 12.72
CA GLY A 354 8.35 -17.09 11.82
C GLY A 354 9.28 -18.08 12.53
N HIS A 355 10.42 -18.39 11.92
CA HIS A 355 11.57 -19.13 12.48
C HIS A 355 11.36 -20.63 12.74
N ASP A 356 10.17 -21.04 13.20
CA ASP A 356 9.96 -22.39 13.74
C ASP A 356 9.34 -23.39 12.77
N HIS A 357 9.11 -23.00 11.51
CA HIS A 357 8.62 -23.88 10.44
C HIS A 357 7.50 -24.83 10.86
N SER A 358 6.62 -24.35 11.74
CA SER A 358 5.46 -25.01 12.30
C SER A 358 4.50 -23.91 12.76
N TYR A 359 3.21 -24.18 12.72
CA TYR A 359 2.23 -23.20 13.12
C TYR A 359 1.97 -23.28 14.63
N SER A 360 1.92 -22.13 15.29
CA SER A 360 1.39 -22.03 16.65
C SER A 360 0.64 -20.74 16.87
N ARG A 361 -0.41 -20.82 17.68
CA ARG A 361 -1.10 -19.68 18.27
C ARG A 361 -1.09 -19.81 19.78
N SER A 362 -0.69 -18.75 20.47
CA SER A 362 -0.72 -18.71 21.92
C SER A 362 -2.15 -18.60 22.46
N TYR A 363 -2.33 -18.91 23.74
CA TYR A 363 -3.43 -18.35 24.52
C TYR A 363 -3.30 -16.82 24.61
N GLU A 364 -4.29 -16.13 25.20
CA GLU A 364 -4.07 -14.75 25.64
C GLU A 364 -2.95 -14.74 26.70
N ILE A 365 -1.85 -14.04 26.41
CA ILE A 365 -0.71 -13.92 27.32
C ILE A 365 -0.69 -12.53 27.94
N LYS A 366 -0.57 -12.50 29.27
CA LYS A 366 -0.39 -11.28 30.05
C LYS A 366 0.83 -11.40 30.95
N ASN A 367 1.80 -10.52 30.77
CA ASN A 367 3.06 -10.49 31.52
C ASN A 367 3.77 -11.86 31.56
N GLY A 368 3.82 -12.54 30.41
CA GLY A 368 4.51 -13.84 30.26
C GLY A 368 3.78 -15.03 30.86
N ALA A 369 2.51 -14.89 31.24
CA ALA A 369 1.67 -15.99 31.72
C ALA A 369 0.32 -15.99 30.98
N LYS A 370 -0.38 -17.13 30.99
CA LYS A 370 -1.73 -17.23 30.46
C LYS A 370 -2.65 -16.28 31.24
N ALA A 371 -3.33 -15.37 30.55
CA ALA A 371 -4.16 -14.33 31.18
C ALA A 371 -5.33 -14.95 31.95
N ASN A 372 -6.00 -15.93 31.34
CA ASN A 372 -7.04 -16.73 31.96
C ASN A 372 -6.64 -18.22 32.00
N PRO A 373 -6.31 -18.79 33.17
CA PRO A 373 -5.96 -20.21 33.29
C PRO A 373 -7.00 -21.18 32.71
N ASP A 374 -8.28 -20.78 32.69
CA ASP A 374 -9.40 -21.63 32.26
C ASP A 374 -9.75 -21.54 30.77
N GLU A 375 -9.11 -20.64 30.00
CA GLU A 375 -9.28 -20.51 28.53
C GLU A 375 -9.04 -21.85 27.85
N LYS A 376 -9.89 -22.25 26.92
CA LYS A 376 -9.86 -23.61 26.34
C LYS A 376 -8.87 -23.70 25.18
N PRO A 377 -8.12 -24.82 25.05
CA PRO A 377 -7.31 -25.07 23.86
C PRO A 377 -8.16 -24.96 22.60
N GLY A 378 -7.67 -24.25 21.58
CA GLY A 378 -8.36 -24.07 20.31
C GLY A 378 -9.61 -23.20 20.38
N GLN A 379 -9.78 -22.39 21.43
CA GLN A 379 -10.88 -21.43 21.52
C GLN A 379 -10.78 -20.43 20.35
N ASP A 380 -11.93 -20.22 19.71
CA ASP A 380 -12.16 -19.41 18.51
C ASP A 380 -12.46 -17.94 18.83
N GLU A 381 -12.89 -17.64 20.05
CA GLU A 381 -13.18 -16.29 20.53
C GLU A 381 -12.30 -15.94 21.73
N VAL A 382 -11.44 -14.93 21.61
CA VAL A 382 -10.58 -14.41 22.68
C VAL A 382 -10.99 -12.98 22.98
N PHE A 383 -11.42 -12.72 24.21
CA PHE A 383 -11.73 -11.37 24.69
C PHE A 383 -10.58 -10.92 25.57
N GLU A 384 -9.73 -10.05 25.03
CA GLU A 384 -8.54 -9.63 25.75
C GLU A 384 -8.94 -8.82 26.99
N GLY A 385 -8.28 -9.11 28.10
CA GLY A 385 -8.28 -8.25 29.27
C GLY A 385 -7.22 -7.16 29.13
N PRO A 386 -7.13 -6.22 30.10
CA PRO A 386 -6.08 -5.19 30.08
C PRO A 386 -4.67 -5.80 29.98
N GLY A 387 -3.98 -5.54 28.87
CA GLY A 387 -2.64 -6.04 28.59
C GLY A 387 -2.54 -7.51 28.18
N GLY A 388 -3.64 -8.11 27.73
CA GLY A 388 -3.61 -9.36 26.96
C GLY A 388 -2.92 -9.18 25.61
N VAL A 389 -2.22 -10.21 25.16
CA VAL A 389 -1.54 -10.23 23.85
C VAL A 389 -1.63 -11.64 23.28
N VAL A 390 -1.98 -11.76 22.00
CA VAL A 390 -1.92 -13.05 21.27
C VAL A 390 -0.66 -13.09 20.39
N TYR A 391 0.02 -14.23 20.39
CA TYR A 391 1.23 -14.49 19.60
C TYR A 391 0.95 -15.57 18.56
N VAL A 392 1.38 -15.35 17.33
CA VAL A 392 1.18 -16.28 16.21
C VAL A 392 2.48 -16.49 15.47
N THR A 393 2.90 -17.76 15.39
CA THR A 393 4.02 -18.21 14.57
C THR A 393 3.47 -18.87 13.31
N ALA A 394 3.88 -18.38 12.14
CA ALA A 394 3.51 -18.98 10.87
C ALA A 394 4.40 -20.20 10.56
N ASN A 395 3.82 -21.18 9.86
CA ASN A 395 4.56 -22.28 9.24
C ASN A 395 5.29 -21.78 7.96
N THR A 396 6.13 -22.63 7.36
CA THR A 396 6.80 -22.31 6.10
C THR A 396 5.80 -22.09 4.95
N ALA A 397 6.02 -21.01 4.20
CA ALA A 397 5.25 -20.65 3.02
C ALA A 397 5.78 -21.29 1.74
N SER A 398 7.02 -21.78 1.68
CA SER A 398 7.60 -22.39 0.47
C SER A 398 7.66 -23.92 0.51
N GLY A 399 7.54 -24.51 1.71
CA GLY A 399 7.70 -25.95 1.91
C GLY A 399 9.15 -26.41 1.78
N SER A 400 10.11 -25.49 1.92
CA SER A 400 11.54 -25.78 1.84
C SER A 400 12.04 -26.61 3.04
N LYS A 401 11.44 -26.38 4.23
CA LYS A 401 11.82 -27.01 5.50
C LYS A 401 10.64 -26.98 6.50
N TYR A 402 10.51 -28.01 7.31
CA TYR A 402 9.52 -28.13 8.39
C TYR A 402 10.17 -28.66 9.67
N TYR A 403 9.59 -28.34 10.83
CA TYR A 403 9.94 -28.97 12.11
C TYR A 403 8.75 -29.73 12.71
N ASP A 404 9.04 -30.91 13.26
CA ASP A 404 8.07 -31.71 14.01
C ASP A 404 7.81 -31.06 15.39
N ILE A 405 6.55 -31.06 15.84
CA ILE A 405 6.21 -30.58 17.18
C ILE A 405 6.92 -31.45 18.23
N THR A 406 7.55 -30.81 19.21
CA THR A 406 8.29 -31.51 20.28
C THR A 406 7.46 -31.60 21.55
N ALA A 407 7.78 -32.58 22.40
CA ALA A 407 7.05 -32.78 23.65
C ALA A 407 7.42 -31.69 24.69
N PRO A 408 6.44 -31.19 25.48
CA PRO A 408 6.69 -30.26 26.56
C PRO A 408 7.71 -30.78 27.58
N ASP A 409 8.52 -29.87 28.12
CA ASP A 409 9.59 -30.18 29.04
C ASP A 409 9.18 -29.92 30.50
N ASN A 410 8.80 -30.99 31.19
CA ASN A 410 8.40 -30.95 32.60
C ASN A 410 9.57 -31.21 33.56
N SER A 411 10.81 -31.33 33.07
CA SER A 411 11.97 -31.65 33.92
C SER A 411 12.41 -30.49 34.82
N GLY A 412 11.95 -29.27 34.54
CA GLY A 412 12.45 -28.05 35.18
C GLY A 412 13.88 -27.67 34.76
N THR A 413 14.57 -28.50 33.96
CA THR A 413 15.96 -28.27 33.53
C THR A 413 16.07 -27.27 32.37
N SER A 414 14.95 -26.99 31.69
CA SER A 414 14.85 -26.02 30.60
C SER A 414 14.53 -24.59 31.08
N GLY A 415 14.50 -24.33 32.39
CA GLY A 415 14.01 -23.06 32.95
C GLY A 415 12.48 -23.01 33.04
N ALA A 416 11.94 -21.96 33.67
CA ALA A 416 10.51 -21.72 33.69
C ALA A 416 9.99 -21.53 32.25
N GLY A 417 8.85 -22.17 31.92
CA GLY A 417 8.07 -21.78 30.74
C GLY A 417 8.02 -22.75 29.56
N ASN A 418 8.48 -24.00 29.67
CA ASN A 418 8.30 -25.03 28.62
C ASN A 418 7.45 -26.24 29.05
N GLY A 419 6.75 -26.12 30.19
CA GLY A 419 5.92 -27.21 30.71
C GLY A 419 4.68 -27.49 29.88
N ALA A 420 4.04 -28.62 30.18
CA ALA A 420 2.79 -29.01 29.55
C ALA A 420 1.62 -28.11 29.96
N ASP A 421 0.67 -27.92 29.05
CA ASP A 421 -0.62 -27.29 29.34
C ASP A 421 -1.47 -28.19 30.26
N PRO A 422 -1.96 -27.70 31.41
CA PRO A 422 -2.87 -28.44 32.27
C PRO A 422 -4.16 -28.92 31.58
N LEU A 423 -4.64 -28.19 30.56
CA LEU A 423 -5.88 -28.54 29.82
C LEU A 423 -5.62 -29.36 28.56
N ASN A 424 -4.38 -29.38 28.06
CA ASN A 424 -3.96 -30.22 26.95
C ASN A 424 -2.49 -30.68 27.11
N PRO A 425 -2.22 -31.71 27.94
CA PRO A 425 -0.85 -32.03 28.37
C PRO A 425 0.13 -32.48 27.27
N ALA A 426 -0.36 -32.72 26.05
CA ALA A 426 0.49 -32.96 24.88
C ALA A 426 1.15 -31.68 24.34
N ASN A 427 0.60 -30.51 24.69
CA ASN A 427 0.97 -29.20 24.20
C ASN A 427 1.73 -28.39 25.25
N TYR A 428 2.56 -27.44 24.81
CA TYR A 428 3.16 -26.42 25.66
C TYR A 428 2.09 -25.51 26.25
N TRP A 429 2.24 -25.15 27.53
CA TRP A 429 1.23 -24.38 28.28
C TRP A 429 0.83 -23.04 27.66
N TYR A 430 1.70 -22.44 26.85
CA TYR A 430 1.46 -21.15 26.21
C TYR A 430 0.68 -21.25 24.91
N ASN A 431 0.62 -22.42 24.26
CA ASN A 431 0.02 -22.60 22.94
C ASN A 431 -1.42 -23.13 23.03
N SER A 432 -2.38 -22.31 22.60
CA SER A 432 -3.77 -22.71 22.41
C SER A 432 -3.89 -23.69 21.25
N VAL A 433 -3.14 -23.45 20.17
CA VAL A 433 -3.06 -24.33 19.00
C VAL A 433 -1.61 -24.55 18.59
N GLN A 434 -1.31 -25.78 18.20
CA GLN A 434 -0.06 -26.17 17.55
C GLN A 434 -0.43 -27.05 16.37
N ASN A 435 0.15 -26.77 15.20
CA ASN A 435 -0.13 -27.54 13.99
C ASN A 435 1.15 -27.76 13.17
N GLN A 436 1.37 -29.01 12.81
CA GLN A 436 2.29 -29.39 11.76
C GLN A 436 1.63 -30.46 10.90
N GLU A 437 1.67 -30.26 9.59
CA GLU A 437 1.17 -31.23 8.60
C GLU A 437 2.22 -31.56 7.54
N HIS A 438 3.38 -30.90 7.55
CA HIS A 438 4.33 -30.85 6.44
C HIS A 438 3.69 -30.40 5.13
N VAL A 439 2.74 -29.47 5.26
CA VAL A 439 2.06 -28.79 4.16
C VAL A 439 2.23 -27.30 4.33
N ARG A 440 2.46 -26.60 3.21
CA ARG A 440 2.60 -25.15 3.16
C ARG A 440 1.33 -24.46 3.65
N SER A 441 1.48 -23.39 4.43
CA SER A 441 0.37 -22.53 4.84
C SER A 441 0.78 -21.07 4.84
N TYR A 442 -0.21 -20.20 4.99
CA TYR A 442 -0.05 -18.78 5.26
C TYR A 442 -1.11 -18.36 6.28
N VAL A 443 -0.90 -17.22 6.92
CA VAL A 443 -1.86 -16.64 7.85
C VAL A 443 -2.57 -15.48 7.17
N LYS A 444 -3.90 -15.41 7.30
CA LYS A 444 -4.69 -14.24 6.95
C LYS A 444 -5.08 -13.53 8.24
N VAL A 445 -4.87 -12.22 8.29
CA VAL A 445 -5.36 -11.37 9.38
C VAL A 445 -6.35 -10.37 8.82
N GLN A 446 -7.55 -10.34 9.38
CA GLN A 446 -8.57 -9.35 9.08
C GLN A 446 -8.57 -8.31 10.19
N VAL A 447 -8.24 -7.07 9.84
CA VAL A 447 -8.37 -5.92 10.73
C VAL A 447 -9.77 -5.38 10.56
N LYS A 448 -10.59 -5.50 11.61
CA LYS A 448 -11.96 -4.97 11.64
C LYS A 448 -12.06 -3.90 12.72
N LYS A 449 -13.20 -3.21 12.74
CA LYS A 449 -13.48 -2.11 13.67
C LYS A 449 -13.20 -2.41 15.14
N ASP A 450 -13.58 -3.59 15.61
CA ASP A 450 -13.60 -3.97 17.03
C ASP A 450 -13.07 -5.39 17.27
N GLN A 451 -12.41 -5.99 16.27
CA GLN A 451 -11.80 -7.30 16.38
C GLN A 451 -10.71 -7.51 15.33
N LEU A 452 -9.78 -8.40 15.62
CA LEU A 452 -8.85 -9.00 14.66
C LEU A 452 -9.28 -10.46 14.42
N VAL A 453 -9.36 -10.90 13.17
CA VAL A 453 -9.60 -12.32 12.84
C VAL A 453 -8.33 -12.90 12.24
N VAL A 454 -7.75 -13.91 12.88
CA VAL A 454 -6.51 -14.56 12.45
C VAL A 454 -6.82 -15.99 12.02
N GLN A 455 -6.46 -16.33 10.78
CA GLN A 455 -6.71 -17.64 10.18
C GLN A 455 -5.42 -18.25 9.64
N ASN A 456 -5.06 -19.47 10.07
CA ASN A 456 -4.03 -20.26 9.39
C ASN A 456 -4.67 -21.08 8.27
N ILE A 457 -4.20 -20.90 7.04
CA ILE A 457 -4.84 -21.42 5.83
C ILE A 457 -3.83 -22.24 5.03
N ARG A 458 -4.22 -23.46 4.66
CA ARG A 458 -3.41 -24.34 3.84
C ARG A 458 -3.21 -23.76 2.43
N SER A 459 -1.97 -23.61 1.96
CA SER A 459 -1.63 -23.13 0.60
C SER A 459 -1.18 -24.21 -0.36
N GLY A 460 -1.02 -25.45 0.11
CA GLY A 460 -0.55 -26.56 -0.70
C GLY A 460 -1.14 -27.90 -0.29
N THR A 461 -0.52 -28.97 -0.77
CA THR A 461 -0.83 -30.35 -0.34
C THR A 461 0.48 -31.09 -0.07
N CYS A 462 0.40 -32.41 0.12
CA CYS A 462 1.60 -33.27 0.13
C CYS A 462 2.22 -33.44 -1.26
N ASP A 463 1.47 -33.18 -2.33
CA ASP A 463 1.97 -33.24 -3.69
C ASP A 463 2.79 -31.99 -4.02
N ALA A 464 3.60 -32.12 -5.07
CA ALA A 464 4.43 -31.03 -5.58
C ALA A 464 3.58 -29.80 -5.99
N PRO A 465 4.08 -28.56 -5.77
CA PRO A 465 5.38 -28.27 -5.17
C PRO A 465 5.34 -28.34 -3.64
N ASN A 466 6.26 -29.11 -3.04
CA ASN A 466 6.50 -29.22 -1.61
C ASN A 466 7.89 -29.85 -1.40
N ALA A 467 8.92 -29.02 -1.43
CA ALA A 467 10.31 -29.48 -1.59
C ALA A 467 10.75 -30.46 -0.49
N ALA A 468 10.39 -30.19 0.77
CA ALA A 468 10.75 -31.07 1.88
C ALA A 468 10.12 -32.47 1.75
N VAL A 469 8.87 -32.57 1.27
CA VAL A 469 8.20 -33.86 1.03
C VAL A 469 8.78 -34.54 -0.22
N GLU A 470 8.90 -33.82 -1.33
CA GLU A 470 9.44 -34.33 -2.61
C GLU A 470 10.86 -34.89 -2.45
N LEU A 471 11.68 -34.24 -1.64
CA LEU A 471 13.07 -34.61 -1.37
C LEU A 471 13.23 -35.56 -0.17
N LYS A 472 12.13 -36.01 0.44
CA LYS A 472 12.12 -36.92 1.60
C LYS A 472 12.93 -36.40 2.79
N LYS A 473 12.85 -35.09 3.03
CA LYS A 473 13.43 -34.42 4.20
C LYS A 473 12.56 -34.61 5.45
N VAL A 474 11.27 -34.89 5.26
CA VAL A 474 10.32 -35.26 6.30
C VAL A 474 9.81 -36.69 6.07
N LEU A 475 9.40 -37.36 7.15
CA LEU A 475 9.01 -38.78 7.12
C LEU A 475 7.53 -39.01 6.80
N TRP A 476 6.71 -37.96 6.92
CA TRP A 476 5.25 -38.03 6.80
C TRP A 476 4.71 -36.71 6.26
N CYS A 477 3.46 -36.71 5.78
CA CYS A 477 2.74 -35.50 5.39
C CYS A 477 1.23 -35.70 5.52
N GLY A 478 0.52 -34.66 5.94
CA GLY A 478 -0.90 -34.64 6.26
C GLY A 478 -1.18 -34.68 7.77
N PRO A 479 -2.42 -34.42 8.19
CA PRO A 479 -2.82 -34.43 9.61
C PRO A 479 -2.51 -35.75 10.32
N GLU A 480 -2.44 -35.69 11.65
CA GLU A 480 -2.19 -36.85 12.52
C GLU A 480 -0.92 -37.62 12.13
N ASN A 481 0.17 -36.89 11.89
CA ASN A 481 1.46 -37.44 11.45
C ASN A 481 1.34 -38.26 10.14
N GLY A 482 0.53 -37.77 9.20
CA GLY A 482 0.26 -38.42 7.92
C GLY A 482 -0.69 -39.62 7.97
N ALA A 483 -1.37 -39.86 9.09
CA ALA A 483 -2.40 -40.89 9.18
C ALA A 483 -3.67 -40.55 8.38
N LYS A 484 -3.88 -39.25 8.09
CA LYS A 484 -4.97 -38.76 7.24
C LYS A 484 -4.41 -37.98 6.05
N PRO A 485 -5.08 -38.01 4.89
CA PRO A 485 -4.69 -37.16 3.77
C PRO A 485 -4.82 -35.69 4.16
N ALA A 486 -3.89 -34.86 3.71
CA ALA A 486 -4.04 -33.40 3.76
C ALA A 486 -5.36 -33.01 3.07
N GLU A 487 -6.13 -32.13 3.72
CA GLU A 487 -7.37 -31.66 3.11
C GLU A 487 -7.07 -30.63 2.02
N ALA A 488 -8.11 -30.08 1.41
CA ALA A 488 -7.96 -29.19 0.26
C ALA A 488 -7.13 -27.92 0.58
N VAL A 489 -6.53 -27.37 -0.47
CA VAL A 489 -5.96 -26.02 -0.47
C VAL A 489 -7.07 -25.02 -0.14
N GLY A 490 -6.76 -24.04 0.72
CA GLY A 490 -7.72 -23.05 1.20
C GLY A 490 -8.48 -23.47 2.46
N THR A 491 -8.30 -24.68 2.98
CA THR A 491 -8.88 -25.06 4.28
C THR A 491 -8.24 -24.26 5.40
N ILE A 492 -9.09 -23.71 6.27
CA ILE A 492 -8.71 -23.05 7.52
C ILE A 492 -8.37 -24.15 8.55
N GLN A 493 -7.12 -24.15 9.01
CA GLN A 493 -6.60 -25.11 9.98
C GLN A 493 -6.77 -24.62 11.43
N ASP A 494 -6.77 -23.30 11.62
CA ASP A 494 -7.05 -22.61 12.87
C ASP A 494 -7.64 -21.24 12.58
N GLU A 495 -8.55 -20.79 13.44
CA GLU A 495 -9.17 -19.48 13.40
C GLU A 495 -9.36 -18.96 14.81
N VAL A 496 -9.05 -17.67 15.00
CA VAL A 496 -9.41 -16.94 16.21
C VAL A 496 -9.90 -15.55 15.87
N THR A 497 -10.94 -15.11 16.56
CA THR A 497 -11.38 -13.73 16.65
C THR A 497 -10.89 -13.17 17.98
N ILE A 498 -10.09 -12.11 17.92
CA ILE A 498 -9.52 -11.40 19.05
C ILE A 498 -10.28 -10.10 19.21
N HIS A 499 -10.95 -9.92 20.35
CA HIS A 499 -11.65 -8.70 20.73
C HIS A 499 -10.72 -7.91 21.66
N PRO A 500 -10.18 -6.75 21.22
CA PRO A 500 -9.27 -5.94 22.03
C PRO A 500 -9.98 -5.40 23.28
N ASN A 501 -9.18 -5.15 24.32
CA ASN A 501 -9.68 -4.61 25.57
C ASN A 501 -9.98 -3.10 25.47
N HIS A 502 -11.25 -2.72 25.56
CA HIS A 502 -11.70 -1.31 25.62
C HIS A 502 -11.64 -0.68 27.03
N GLY A 503 -11.12 -1.40 28.02
CA GLY A 503 -11.09 -0.97 29.42
C GLY A 503 -12.47 -0.95 30.08
N ASP A 504 -12.59 -0.27 31.23
CA ASP A 504 -13.83 -0.24 32.02
C ASP A 504 -14.83 0.85 31.56
N GLY A 505 -14.49 1.59 30.50
CA GLY A 505 -15.30 2.67 29.94
C GLY A 505 -16.38 2.21 28.96
N GLN A 506 -17.12 3.16 28.38
CA GLN A 506 -18.00 2.90 27.25
C GLN A 506 -17.53 3.70 26.05
N ASP A 507 -17.05 3.01 25.03
CA ASP A 507 -16.69 3.62 23.76
C ASP A 507 -17.93 3.82 22.88
N ILE A 508 -17.94 4.92 22.12
CA ILE A 508 -18.99 5.23 21.14
C ILE A 508 -18.32 5.36 19.79
N GLN A 509 -18.67 4.45 18.87
CA GLN A 509 -18.18 4.47 17.51
C GLN A 509 -19.29 4.78 16.52
N VAL A 510 -18.96 5.54 15.47
CA VAL A 510 -19.79 5.74 14.29
C VAL A 510 -18.89 5.78 13.06
N ASP A 511 -19.19 4.96 12.07
CA ASP A 511 -18.54 5.07 10.77
C ASP A 511 -19.32 6.06 9.91
N VAL A 512 -18.63 7.07 9.38
CA VAL A 512 -19.20 8.01 8.43
C VAL A 512 -18.62 7.67 7.06
N PRO A 513 -19.36 6.99 6.18
CA PRO A 513 -18.81 6.56 4.90
C PRO A 513 -18.50 7.77 4.01
N THR A 514 -17.51 7.62 3.11
CA THR A 514 -17.25 8.56 2.02
C THR A 514 -18.50 8.67 1.15
N GLY A 515 -19.29 9.70 1.40
CA GLY A 515 -20.56 9.83 0.70
C GLY A 515 -20.33 10.20 -0.77
N ALA A 516 -21.06 9.55 -1.67
CA ALA A 516 -20.90 9.72 -3.13
C ALA A 516 -20.73 11.19 -3.55
N PRO A 517 -19.86 11.48 -4.54
CA PRO A 517 -19.46 12.85 -4.90
C PRO A 517 -20.63 13.77 -5.34
N GLY A 518 -21.78 13.19 -5.67
CA GLY A 518 -22.94 13.90 -6.18
C GLY A 518 -22.74 14.33 -7.64
N GLU A 519 -23.84 14.56 -8.35
CA GLU A 519 -23.87 14.84 -9.78
C GLU A 519 -24.63 16.14 -10.08
N PHE A 520 -24.22 16.84 -11.14
CA PHE A 520 -25.01 17.89 -11.79
C PHE A 520 -25.61 17.34 -13.08
N GLY A 521 -26.93 17.34 -13.17
CA GLY A 521 -27.69 16.87 -14.33
C GLY A 521 -28.83 17.82 -14.69
N TRP A 522 -29.26 17.77 -15.95
CA TRP A 522 -30.44 18.49 -16.40
C TRP A 522 -31.23 17.68 -17.41
N THR A 523 -32.54 17.92 -17.51
CA THR A 523 -33.43 17.18 -18.42
C THR A 523 -34.58 18.06 -18.88
N ILE A 524 -34.98 17.93 -20.15
CA ILE A 524 -36.18 18.59 -20.69
C ILE A 524 -37.41 17.80 -20.22
N ASN A 525 -38.32 18.47 -19.51
CA ASN A 525 -39.57 17.87 -19.05
C ASN A 525 -40.57 17.77 -20.21
N GLY A 526 -40.71 16.58 -20.78
CA GLY A 526 -41.69 16.30 -21.84
C GLY A 526 -41.23 15.21 -22.81
N HIS A 527 -42.19 14.56 -23.47
CA HIS A 527 -41.92 13.50 -24.46
C HIS A 527 -41.97 14.02 -25.92
N ASN A 528 -42.32 15.29 -26.13
CA ASN A 528 -42.41 15.91 -27.45
C ASN A 528 -41.35 17.02 -27.58
N GLY A 529 -40.42 16.86 -28.52
CA GLY A 529 -39.33 17.82 -28.77
C GLY A 529 -39.78 19.07 -29.53
N LEU A 530 -41.05 19.17 -29.94
CA LEU A 530 -41.59 20.34 -30.62
C LEU A 530 -42.21 21.34 -29.64
N VAL A 531 -41.65 22.54 -29.59
CA VAL A 531 -42.30 23.74 -29.03
C VAL A 531 -43.08 24.41 -30.16
N ASP A 532 -44.41 24.31 -30.12
CA ASP A 532 -45.30 24.93 -31.11
C ASP A 532 -45.82 26.27 -30.58
N LEU A 533 -45.50 27.36 -31.27
CA LEU A 533 -45.96 28.72 -30.94
C LEU A 533 -47.35 29.03 -31.52
N GLY A 534 -47.95 28.08 -32.25
CA GLY A 534 -49.23 28.27 -32.93
C GLY A 534 -49.11 29.10 -34.21
N THR A 535 -50.22 29.73 -34.58
CA THR A 535 -50.28 30.61 -35.77
C THR A 535 -50.02 32.04 -35.36
N ALA A 536 -49.03 32.69 -35.99
CA ALA A 536 -48.71 34.08 -35.71
C ALA A 536 -49.86 35.02 -36.13
N GLU A 537 -50.15 36.01 -35.29
CA GLU A 537 -51.18 37.02 -35.54
C GLU A 537 -50.57 38.31 -36.05
N GLU A 538 -51.18 38.93 -37.05
CA GLU A 538 -50.74 40.23 -37.54
C GLU A 538 -51.01 41.33 -36.50
N LYS A 539 -50.01 42.17 -36.24
CA LYS A 539 -50.08 43.32 -35.32
C LYS A 539 -49.87 44.62 -36.08
N ASN A 540 -50.88 45.50 -36.04
CA ASN A 540 -50.84 46.87 -36.56
C ASN A 540 -50.32 47.02 -38.01
N LEU A 541 -50.50 45.98 -38.85
CA LEU A 541 -49.97 45.91 -40.22
C LEU A 541 -48.44 46.03 -40.32
N GLN A 542 -47.70 45.78 -39.24
CA GLN A 542 -46.24 45.95 -39.18
C GLN A 542 -45.48 44.61 -39.09
N TYR A 543 -45.95 43.68 -38.26
CA TYR A 543 -45.30 42.39 -38.04
C TYR A 543 -46.34 41.33 -37.65
N PHE A 544 -45.96 40.06 -37.72
CA PHE A 544 -46.68 38.94 -37.15
C PHE A 544 -46.06 38.53 -35.81
N GLU A 545 -46.88 38.20 -34.82
CA GLU A 545 -46.44 37.84 -33.47
C GLU A 545 -46.95 36.45 -33.08
N ALA A 546 -46.07 35.62 -32.52
CA ALA A 546 -46.44 34.34 -31.92
C ALA A 546 -45.77 34.21 -30.54
N THR A 547 -46.53 33.74 -29.55
CA THR A 547 -46.03 33.53 -28.18
C THR A 547 -46.19 32.08 -27.76
N GLY A 548 -45.36 31.62 -26.83
CA GLY A 548 -45.42 30.26 -26.32
C GLY A 548 -44.48 30.04 -25.14
N GLN A 549 -44.23 28.77 -24.78
CA GLN A 549 -43.34 28.41 -23.68
C GLN A 549 -42.45 27.25 -24.11
N ILE A 550 -41.18 27.28 -23.69
CA ILE A 550 -40.34 26.09 -23.82
C ILE A 550 -40.84 24.98 -22.89
N ASN A 551 -40.52 23.73 -23.22
CA ASN A 551 -40.61 22.64 -22.25
C ASN A 551 -39.72 22.98 -21.04
N PRO A 552 -40.25 22.90 -19.80
CA PRO A 552 -39.47 23.20 -18.61
C PRO A 552 -38.23 22.30 -18.50
N ILE A 553 -37.14 22.81 -17.94
CA ILE A 553 -35.89 22.08 -17.74
C ILE A 553 -35.75 21.78 -16.25
N THR A 554 -35.74 20.50 -15.88
CA THR A 554 -35.32 20.08 -14.54
C THR A 554 -33.80 20.18 -14.46
N VAL A 555 -33.30 20.83 -13.42
CA VAL A 555 -31.88 20.89 -13.07
C VAL A 555 -31.71 20.24 -11.71
N THR A 556 -30.82 19.28 -11.60
CA THR A 556 -30.48 18.59 -10.36
C THR A 556 -29.01 18.82 -10.07
N ASP A 557 -28.68 19.45 -8.94
CA ASP A 557 -27.31 19.52 -8.47
C ASP A 557 -27.21 18.89 -7.08
N THR A 558 -26.54 17.75 -7.02
CA THR A 558 -26.27 17.02 -5.78
C THR A 558 -24.78 17.05 -5.43
N ARG A 559 -23.94 17.78 -6.17
CA ARG A 559 -22.48 17.83 -5.94
C ARG A 559 -22.15 18.41 -4.57
N ARG A 560 -21.21 17.78 -3.87
CA ARG A 560 -20.74 18.26 -2.55
C ARG A 560 -19.95 19.57 -2.64
N SER A 561 -19.30 19.83 -3.77
CA SER A 561 -18.55 21.07 -4.02
C SER A 561 -19.43 22.32 -3.99
N LYS A 562 -20.74 22.16 -4.26
CA LYS A 562 -21.68 23.27 -4.47
C LYS A 562 -21.15 24.28 -5.48
N ALA A 563 -20.42 23.83 -6.50
CA ALA A 563 -19.87 24.69 -7.52
C ALA A 563 -20.98 25.37 -8.33
N ALA A 564 -20.71 26.57 -8.87
CA ALA A 564 -21.70 27.29 -9.66
C ALA A 564 -22.13 26.49 -10.91
N TRP A 565 -23.33 26.74 -11.41
CA TRP A 565 -23.80 26.17 -12.67
C TRP A 565 -24.63 27.17 -13.48
N SER A 566 -24.72 26.96 -14.79
CA SER A 566 -25.64 27.71 -15.66
C SER A 566 -26.16 26.83 -16.79
N VAL A 567 -27.42 27.05 -17.17
CA VAL A 567 -28.04 26.53 -18.39
C VAL A 567 -28.34 27.72 -19.27
N SER A 568 -27.86 27.68 -20.51
CA SER A 568 -28.06 28.71 -21.53
C SER A 568 -28.69 28.12 -22.79
N ALA A 569 -29.32 28.96 -23.61
CA ALA A 569 -29.84 28.55 -24.90
C ALA A 569 -29.51 29.54 -26.02
N SER A 570 -29.51 29.04 -27.25
CA SER A 570 -29.51 29.83 -28.48
C SER A 570 -30.33 29.14 -29.55
N VAL A 571 -30.83 29.89 -30.53
CA VAL A 571 -31.65 29.38 -31.63
C VAL A 571 -30.98 29.69 -32.97
N GLY A 572 -31.00 28.72 -33.88
CA GLY A 572 -30.62 28.97 -35.28
C GLY A 572 -31.70 29.76 -36.03
N ASP A 573 -31.43 30.08 -37.29
CA ASP A 573 -32.45 30.64 -38.16
C ASP A 573 -33.58 29.64 -38.40
N PHE A 574 -34.81 30.13 -38.46
CA PHE A 574 -35.95 29.32 -38.80
C PHE A 574 -36.04 29.12 -40.31
N VAL A 575 -36.34 27.91 -40.75
CA VAL A 575 -36.37 27.53 -42.17
C VAL A 575 -37.68 26.88 -42.57
N ASP A 576 -38.14 27.20 -43.79
CA ASP A 576 -39.29 26.56 -44.46
C ASP A 576 -39.02 26.45 -45.96
N ASN A 577 -38.78 25.24 -46.47
CA ASN A 577 -38.58 24.96 -47.91
C ASN A 577 -37.63 25.95 -48.63
N GLY A 578 -36.47 26.25 -48.03
CA GLY A 578 -35.46 27.17 -48.58
C GLY A 578 -35.65 28.65 -48.24
N LYS A 579 -36.75 29.03 -47.58
CA LYS A 579 -36.97 30.36 -47.01
C LYS A 579 -36.37 30.42 -45.61
N THR A 580 -35.89 31.60 -45.21
CA THR A 580 -35.23 31.81 -43.92
C THR A 580 -35.86 32.98 -43.16
N LEU A 581 -36.07 32.79 -41.87
CA LEU A 581 -36.46 33.80 -40.89
C LEU A 581 -35.39 33.83 -39.79
N LYS A 582 -34.84 35.02 -39.49
CA LYS A 582 -33.70 35.13 -38.57
C LYS A 582 -34.05 34.65 -37.17
N GLY A 583 -33.18 33.82 -36.58
CA GLY A 583 -33.32 33.37 -35.20
C GLY A 583 -33.30 34.52 -34.19
N SER A 584 -32.67 35.64 -34.56
CA SER A 584 -32.59 36.85 -33.73
C SER A 584 -33.95 37.47 -33.44
N PHE A 585 -34.98 37.13 -34.21
CA PHE A 585 -36.33 37.61 -34.00
C PHE A 585 -37.10 36.87 -32.90
N LEU A 586 -36.54 35.79 -32.35
CA LEU A 586 -37.05 35.16 -31.14
C LEU A 586 -36.42 35.82 -29.91
N GLY A 587 -37.26 36.37 -29.04
CA GLY A 587 -36.94 36.78 -27.67
C GLY A 587 -37.50 35.77 -26.66
N TRP A 588 -37.12 35.95 -25.39
CA TRP A 588 -37.67 35.16 -24.29
C TRP A 588 -37.66 35.88 -22.94
N THR A 589 -38.43 35.36 -21.99
CA THR A 589 -38.39 35.76 -20.58
C THR A 589 -38.18 34.51 -19.72
N PRO A 590 -36.95 34.25 -19.25
CA PRO A 590 -36.66 33.14 -18.35
C PRO A 590 -37.37 33.26 -17.00
N LYS A 591 -37.67 32.11 -16.38
CA LYS A 591 -38.32 32.02 -15.07
C LYS A 591 -37.94 30.73 -14.33
N VAL A 592 -38.01 30.78 -13.00
CA VAL A 592 -37.97 29.59 -12.15
C VAL A 592 -39.40 29.08 -12.00
N VAL A 593 -39.68 27.88 -12.51
CA VAL A 593 -40.99 27.22 -12.45
C VAL A 593 -41.17 26.52 -11.10
N THR A 594 -40.11 25.90 -10.58
CA THR A 594 -40.10 25.28 -9.25
C THR A 594 -38.76 25.58 -8.57
N PRO A 595 -38.76 26.20 -7.36
CA PRO A 595 -37.53 26.48 -6.63
C PRO A 595 -36.74 25.19 -6.32
N GLY A 596 -35.42 25.27 -6.45
CA GLY A 596 -34.50 24.16 -6.19
C GLY A 596 -33.18 24.33 -6.93
N ALA A 597 -32.17 23.56 -6.56
CA ALA A 597 -30.78 23.65 -7.06
C ALA A 597 -30.16 25.06 -6.97
N GLY A 598 -30.70 25.96 -6.13
CA GLY A 598 -30.33 27.39 -6.09
C GLY A 598 -30.63 28.19 -7.35
N ALA A 599 -31.53 27.69 -8.21
CA ALA A 599 -31.79 28.26 -9.52
C ALA A 599 -32.32 29.70 -9.43
N VAL A 600 -31.71 30.58 -10.23
CA VAL A 600 -32.10 31.96 -10.49
C VAL A 600 -32.35 32.09 -11.99
N ALA A 601 -33.43 32.76 -12.38
CA ALA A 601 -33.76 32.99 -13.78
C ALA A 601 -32.76 33.94 -14.45
N GLY A 602 -32.45 33.69 -15.72
CA GLY A 602 -31.69 34.62 -16.54
C GLY A 602 -32.45 35.92 -16.84
N ALA A 603 -31.76 36.90 -17.42
CA ALA A 603 -32.38 38.15 -17.83
C ALA A 603 -33.32 37.96 -19.02
N ALA A 604 -34.42 38.73 -19.05
CA ALA A 604 -35.31 38.79 -20.20
C ALA A 604 -34.57 39.38 -21.42
N VAL A 605 -34.85 38.83 -22.60
CA VAL A 605 -34.25 39.23 -23.87
C VAL A 605 -35.37 39.49 -24.85
N GLY A 606 -35.50 40.73 -25.31
CA GLY A 606 -36.50 41.11 -26.32
C GLY A 606 -36.21 40.50 -27.69
N SER A 607 -37.22 40.49 -28.55
CA SER A 607 -37.05 40.13 -29.96
C SER A 607 -36.10 41.10 -30.66
N GLY A 608 -35.16 40.57 -31.44
CA GLY A 608 -34.27 41.37 -32.29
C GLY A 608 -34.98 42.10 -33.43
N TYR A 609 -36.28 41.88 -33.64
CA TYR A 609 -37.11 42.74 -34.49
C TYR A 609 -37.13 44.18 -33.96
N ASP A 610 -37.21 44.35 -32.65
CA ASP A 610 -37.20 45.65 -31.96
C ASP A 610 -35.75 46.17 -31.72
N GLY A 611 -34.73 45.37 -32.05
CA GLY A 611 -33.31 45.67 -31.93
C GLY A 611 -32.51 44.62 -31.13
N GLY A 612 -31.24 44.42 -31.51
CA GLY A 612 -30.33 43.44 -30.89
C GLY A 612 -30.40 42.05 -31.52
N ASP A 613 -29.79 41.06 -30.85
CA ASP A 613 -29.57 39.72 -31.42
C ASP A 613 -30.59 38.65 -31.00
N GLY A 614 -31.56 39.01 -30.14
CA GLY A 614 -32.50 38.04 -29.56
C GLY A 614 -31.81 36.79 -29.03
N LEU A 615 -32.32 35.62 -29.44
CA LEU A 615 -31.76 34.30 -29.15
C LEU A 615 -30.79 33.76 -30.22
N ALA A 616 -30.38 34.53 -31.23
CA ALA A 616 -29.39 34.06 -32.21
C ALA A 616 -27.99 33.81 -31.62
N VAL A 617 -27.77 34.25 -30.38
CA VAL A 617 -26.55 34.04 -29.59
C VAL A 617 -26.92 33.51 -28.22
N SER A 618 -25.97 32.89 -27.53
CA SER A 618 -26.23 32.24 -26.23
C SER A 618 -26.73 33.23 -25.17
N ARG A 619 -27.82 32.85 -24.48
CA ARG A 619 -28.44 33.58 -23.38
C ARG A 619 -28.73 32.63 -22.23
N VAL A 620 -28.52 33.09 -20.99
CA VAL A 620 -28.76 32.28 -19.79
C VAL A 620 -30.26 32.06 -19.60
N LEU A 621 -30.67 30.80 -19.45
CA LEU A 621 -32.01 30.39 -19.03
C LEU A 621 -32.11 30.42 -17.51
N GLY A 622 -31.15 29.81 -16.83
CA GLY A 622 -31.04 29.84 -15.37
C GLY A 622 -29.65 29.48 -14.88
N SER A 623 -29.33 29.89 -13.67
CA SER A 623 -28.02 29.63 -13.04
C SER A 623 -28.14 29.52 -11.53
N ALA A 624 -27.10 29.00 -10.88
CA ALA A 624 -26.93 29.12 -9.44
C ALA A 624 -25.50 29.52 -9.10
N PRO A 625 -25.31 30.36 -8.05
CA PRO A 625 -23.99 30.69 -7.56
C PRO A 625 -23.34 29.49 -6.84
N ALA A 626 -22.04 29.60 -6.58
CA ALA A 626 -21.35 28.66 -5.69
C ALA A 626 -21.96 28.73 -4.27
N GLY A 627 -22.04 27.59 -3.58
CA GLY A 627 -22.58 27.48 -2.23
C GLY A 627 -24.10 27.23 -2.14
N HIS A 628 -24.79 27.05 -3.28
CA HIS A 628 -26.23 26.80 -3.32
C HIS A 628 -26.67 25.48 -2.65
N ASP A 629 -27.99 25.33 -2.47
CA ASP A 629 -28.59 24.15 -1.85
C ASP A 629 -28.67 22.96 -2.82
N ARG A 630 -28.22 21.80 -2.37
CA ARG A 630 -28.19 20.54 -3.13
C ARG A 630 -29.61 19.99 -3.26
N SER A 631 -30.23 20.12 -4.43
CA SER A 631 -31.61 19.72 -4.69
C SER A 631 -31.92 19.71 -6.19
N ALA A 632 -33.15 19.38 -6.56
CA ALA A 632 -33.67 19.55 -7.91
C ALA A 632 -34.59 20.78 -8.00
N GLY A 633 -34.46 21.57 -9.06
CA GLY A 633 -35.32 22.71 -9.40
C GLY A 633 -35.75 22.66 -10.86
N VAL A 634 -36.68 23.53 -11.25
CA VAL A 634 -37.19 23.59 -12.64
C VAL A 634 -37.13 25.03 -13.16
N VAL A 635 -36.49 25.22 -14.31
CA VAL A 635 -36.42 26.50 -15.03
C VAL A 635 -37.19 26.43 -16.35
N GLY A 636 -37.68 27.56 -16.84
CA GLY A 636 -38.41 27.65 -18.10
C GLY A 636 -38.32 29.06 -18.67
N ALA A 637 -38.96 29.31 -19.82
CA ALA A 637 -39.03 30.62 -20.41
C ALA A 637 -40.30 30.80 -21.24
N ASP A 638 -40.88 32.00 -21.17
CA ASP A 638 -41.90 32.46 -22.13
C ASP A 638 -41.20 32.95 -23.40
N LEU A 639 -41.72 32.59 -24.58
CA LEU A 639 -41.15 32.90 -25.89
C LEU A 639 -41.97 33.99 -26.59
N ASP A 640 -41.27 34.87 -27.31
CA ASP A 640 -41.86 35.96 -28.09
C ASP A 640 -41.18 36.05 -29.46
N LEU A 641 -41.88 35.64 -30.52
CA LEU A 641 -41.39 35.68 -31.90
C LEU A 641 -42.10 36.78 -32.68
N LYS A 642 -41.35 37.77 -33.17
CA LYS A 642 -41.85 38.85 -34.03
C LYS A 642 -41.28 38.76 -35.44
N VAL A 643 -42.15 38.68 -36.43
CA VAL A 643 -41.78 38.39 -37.81
C VAL A 643 -42.17 39.55 -38.72
N PRO A 644 -41.27 40.06 -39.59
CA PRO A 644 -41.64 41.11 -40.54
C PRO A 644 -42.86 40.72 -41.38
N ASN A 645 -43.78 41.66 -41.60
CA ASN A 645 -44.98 41.43 -42.42
C ASN A 645 -44.67 41.10 -43.90
N SER A 646 -43.43 41.27 -44.35
CA SER A 646 -42.92 40.93 -45.68
C SER A 646 -42.46 39.48 -45.82
N ILE A 647 -42.52 38.68 -44.75
CA ILE A 647 -42.13 37.26 -44.82
C ILE A 647 -43.10 36.47 -45.71
N ASP A 648 -42.57 35.49 -46.45
CA ASP A 648 -43.40 34.56 -47.19
C ASP A 648 -44.19 33.63 -46.25
N LYS A 649 -45.40 33.23 -46.63
CA LYS A 649 -46.17 32.22 -45.89
C LYS A 649 -45.39 30.89 -45.85
N GLY A 650 -45.32 30.25 -44.68
CA GLY A 650 -44.58 29.01 -44.48
C GLY A 650 -44.72 28.40 -43.09
N SER A 651 -44.20 27.18 -42.91
CA SER A 651 -44.12 26.47 -41.62
C SER A 651 -42.67 26.45 -41.11
N TYR A 652 -42.20 27.60 -40.66
CA TYR A 652 -40.81 27.83 -40.25
C TYR A 652 -40.44 27.05 -38.98
N ARG A 653 -39.29 26.36 -39.01
CA ARG A 653 -38.75 25.58 -37.88
C ARG A 653 -37.30 25.93 -37.58
N ALA A 654 -36.94 25.96 -36.30
CA ALA A 654 -35.58 26.12 -35.82
C ALA A 654 -35.28 25.16 -34.67
N THR A 655 -34.00 24.92 -34.39
CA THR A 655 -33.55 24.15 -33.23
C THR A 655 -33.09 25.10 -32.12
N LEU A 656 -33.69 24.98 -30.94
CA LEU A 656 -33.19 25.61 -29.72
C LEU A 656 -32.11 24.70 -29.11
N THR A 657 -30.88 25.18 -29.07
CA THR A 657 -29.73 24.45 -28.52
C THR A 657 -29.51 24.85 -27.07
N LEU A 658 -29.56 23.89 -26.15
CA LEU A 658 -29.28 24.08 -24.73
C LEU A 658 -27.84 23.69 -24.41
N THR A 659 -27.16 24.53 -23.63
CA THR A 659 -25.80 24.28 -23.14
C THR A 659 -25.80 24.44 -21.63
N ALA A 660 -25.33 23.42 -20.92
CA ALA A 660 -25.12 23.50 -19.48
C ALA A 660 -23.62 23.54 -19.16
N LEU A 661 -23.26 24.41 -18.22
CA LEU A 661 -21.91 24.53 -17.68
C LEU A 661 -21.97 24.26 -16.18
N ALA A 662 -21.15 23.33 -15.72
CA ALA A 662 -20.90 23.07 -14.31
C ALA A 662 -19.46 23.51 -14.01
N GLY A 663 -19.32 24.47 -13.08
CA GLY A 663 -18.01 24.95 -12.63
C GLY A 663 -17.33 24.04 -11.64
#